data_AF-A0A939BDK0-F1
#
_entry.id   AF-A0A939BDK0-F1
#
_cell.length_a   1.000
_cell.length_b   1.000
_cell.length_c   1.000
_cell.angle_alpha   90.00
_cell.angle_beta   90.00
_cell.angle_gamma   90.00
#
_symmetry.space_group_name_H-M   'P 1'
#
loop_
_entity.id
_entity.type
_entity.pdbx_description
1 polymer ?
#
loop_
_entity_poly.entity_id
_entity_poly.type
_entity_poly.pdbx_seq_one_letter_code
_entity_poly.pdbx_strand_id
1 'polypeptide(L)'
;MQNARMYEALRDYGDRLDTVGIFTFEVDATGTLSETGTSISSMMTYINKWPHIHWMLTVMNHGTASIFTALRNNTNGAKDKFLTELVRIMEKYPWCAGVDIDLERGGGYENREAANALFQAIYQTVKTYDSSKLVNICLPGMTGVQGSVGGENWCVYADLNPYCDTASIMSYGMAWAGSAPGPVSPRSWLEGIYDYAVTAMAPEKIFMGLPGYGWNWQIYDTPENLGETYRGVSNTYYAAKLWMTGGYNFTGDAPPQPMIPIVAYWDDVDMVPWALPQVYDYMEGWDAASVVSPLQQEVYNRRRYLTCYGKEQKTSFGTIYIDRGGGTPDSYTGIASISDYMTVLGEGATATFNFTIEQAGTYDIAVRLAFPFWDKNALNVSVDGSSKTFSESRLWWPYWRRTCWLSFASGRSLSAGNHTLVISGGVPGVQFYGFRVCSSFSEEPSAGEATFTLSPRQFLDVNGQPATPDKGFKLTCEMLRRKPDSALVWYEDFRDDTPLPDSYWTTLSGEWSVWRESYTTENRPYSLLEGSGRLAWKYEGFSDLHIRARVGFPQNGGGRAGVFLGNLFCCLNYDTQRVELYQGSSLLGSYATSFSKTPDAQLHSDPTVYTIEMRKRGNRVRVYSGSSYTLRFTATVSATSGYAGIQADNEIVCDLLRAGDAWAYEPYECFDVVYPGGVRTSFGRIARSGVTWDEEFQIFSVNSDVDEGSTRSEDISLDYDFFHSHLLEISCGNDYTAKVIPRDINVWTARLFLGDADGFSILYYQDVDSLVYWANEAAYRWGLRGIAIWSLGQEDMRLWEVMPKQI
;
A
#
# COMPACT_ATOMS: atom_id res chain seq x y z
N MET A 1 -15.59 32.38 -12.57
CA MET A 1 -14.37 32.64 -13.38
C MET A 1 -14.12 31.61 -14.47
N GLN A 2 -14.43 30.31 -14.30
CA GLN A 2 -14.16 29.26 -15.30
C GLN A 2 -14.77 29.54 -16.70
N ASN A 3 -16.07 29.86 -16.79
CA ASN A 3 -16.73 30.07 -18.09
C ASN A 3 -16.14 31.23 -18.91
N ALA A 4 -15.58 32.27 -18.28
CA ALA A 4 -15.04 33.41 -19.00
C ALA A 4 -13.77 33.05 -19.79
N ARG A 5 -12.90 32.20 -19.23
CA ARG A 5 -11.65 31.78 -19.89
C ARG A 5 -11.88 30.77 -21.00
N MET A 6 -12.88 29.91 -20.88
CA MET A 6 -13.32 29.06 -22.00
C MET A 6 -13.66 29.90 -23.23
N TYR A 7 -14.47 30.94 -23.04
CA TYR A 7 -14.84 31.86 -24.13
C TYR A 7 -13.65 32.66 -24.66
N GLU A 8 -12.70 33.05 -23.80
CA GLU A 8 -11.44 33.68 -24.21
C GLU A 8 -10.58 32.74 -25.06
N ALA A 9 -10.42 31.49 -24.65
CA ALA A 9 -9.70 30.48 -25.42
C ALA A 9 -10.28 30.31 -26.82
N LEU A 10 -11.60 30.18 -26.92
CA LEU A 10 -12.30 30.10 -28.18
C LEU A 10 -12.21 31.39 -28.99
N ARG A 11 -12.27 32.55 -28.35
CA ARG A 11 -12.16 33.85 -29.04
C ARG A 11 -10.80 34.01 -29.70
N ASP A 12 -9.73 33.70 -28.98
CA ASP A 12 -8.37 34.13 -29.35
C ASP A 12 -7.53 33.01 -29.97
N TYR A 13 -7.81 31.75 -29.62
CA TYR A 13 -6.98 30.60 -29.96
C TYR A 13 -7.72 29.48 -30.69
N GLY A 14 -8.94 29.75 -31.20
CA GLY A 14 -9.67 28.76 -31.98
C GLY A 14 -8.95 28.32 -33.26
N ASP A 15 -7.95 29.06 -33.75
CA ASP A 15 -7.07 28.65 -34.85
C ASP A 15 -6.12 27.49 -34.51
N ARG A 16 -6.11 27.02 -33.26
CA ARG A 16 -5.25 25.93 -32.76
C ARG A 16 -6.04 24.70 -32.33
N LEU A 17 -7.37 24.78 -32.31
CA LEU A 17 -8.24 23.67 -31.92
C LEU A 17 -8.63 22.87 -33.17
N ASP A 18 -8.48 21.55 -33.12
CA ASP A 18 -9.00 20.66 -34.18
C ASP A 18 -10.46 20.28 -33.92
N THR A 19 -10.78 19.96 -32.67
CA THR A 19 -12.06 19.39 -32.25
C THR A 19 -12.48 20.00 -30.91
N VAL A 20 -13.77 20.30 -30.74
CA VAL A 20 -14.34 20.78 -29.46
C VAL A 20 -15.63 20.01 -29.16
N GLY A 21 -15.63 19.26 -28.06
CA GLY A 21 -16.83 18.66 -27.47
C GLY A 21 -17.60 19.68 -26.65
N ILE A 22 -18.84 19.99 -27.06
CA ILE A 22 -19.72 20.88 -26.30
C ILE A 22 -20.52 20.02 -25.32
N PHE A 23 -20.09 20.01 -24.05
CA PHE A 23 -20.79 19.36 -22.93
C PHE A 23 -22.16 20.01 -22.68
N THR A 24 -23.18 19.53 -23.39
CA THR A 24 -24.51 20.16 -23.45
C THR A 24 -25.67 19.20 -23.26
N PHE A 25 -25.56 17.93 -23.67
CA PHE A 25 -26.68 16.99 -23.62
C PHE A 25 -26.55 15.97 -22.50
N GLU A 26 -27.56 15.88 -21.66
CA GLU A 26 -27.69 14.84 -20.65
C GLU A 26 -28.66 13.76 -21.12
N VAL A 27 -28.25 12.49 -20.98
CA VAL A 27 -29.11 11.33 -21.21
C VAL A 27 -29.68 10.82 -19.89
N ASP A 28 -30.98 10.51 -19.86
CA ASP A 28 -31.62 9.84 -18.74
C ASP A 28 -31.77 8.32 -18.95
N ALA A 29 -32.23 7.58 -17.93
CA ALA A 29 -32.39 6.13 -17.99
C ALA A 29 -33.47 5.66 -18.99
N THR A 30 -34.28 6.56 -19.56
CA THR A 30 -35.24 6.27 -20.64
C THR A 30 -34.64 6.47 -22.04
N GLY A 31 -33.40 6.97 -22.12
CA GLY A 31 -32.74 7.33 -23.36
C GLY A 31 -33.12 8.72 -23.89
N THR A 32 -33.81 9.54 -23.11
CA THR A 32 -34.18 10.90 -23.53
C THR A 32 -33.00 11.85 -23.36
N LEU A 33 -32.78 12.73 -24.35
CA LEU A 33 -31.74 13.76 -24.30
C LEU A 33 -32.31 15.13 -23.95
N SER A 34 -31.71 15.77 -22.95
CA SER A 34 -32.05 17.14 -22.53
C SER A 34 -30.84 18.07 -22.65
N GLU A 35 -31.08 19.33 -23.03
CA GLU A 35 -30.03 20.35 -23.22
C GLU A 35 -29.88 21.15 -21.93
N THR A 36 -28.94 20.77 -21.06
CA THR A 36 -28.79 21.29 -19.69
C THR A 36 -27.41 21.87 -19.40
N GLY A 37 -26.39 21.49 -20.17
CA GLY A 37 -25.01 21.94 -20.00
C GLY A 37 -24.74 23.31 -20.65
N THR A 38 -23.59 23.44 -21.31
CA THR A 38 -23.20 24.67 -22.00
C THR A 38 -24.19 24.97 -23.13
N SER A 39 -24.97 26.05 -23.00
CA SER A 39 -25.96 26.39 -24.01
C SER A 39 -25.31 26.62 -25.39
N ILE A 40 -25.80 25.90 -26.39
CA ILE A 40 -25.35 26.03 -27.78
C ILE A 40 -25.51 27.46 -28.29
N SER A 41 -26.56 28.16 -27.86
CA SER A 41 -26.79 29.56 -28.24
C SER A 41 -25.62 30.48 -27.87
N SER A 42 -24.96 30.22 -26.74
CA SER A 42 -23.79 30.97 -26.28
C SER A 42 -22.52 30.66 -27.09
N MET A 43 -22.51 29.54 -27.80
CA MET A 43 -21.36 29.03 -28.56
C MET A 43 -21.38 29.47 -30.03
N MET A 44 -22.54 29.89 -30.56
CA MET A 44 -22.72 30.18 -31.99
C MET A 44 -21.74 31.22 -32.53
N THR A 45 -21.38 32.23 -31.74
CA THR A 45 -20.37 33.23 -32.13
C THR A 45 -19.02 32.59 -32.46
N TYR A 46 -18.60 31.59 -31.69
CA TYR A 46 -17.31 30.91 -31.87
C TYR A 46 -17.38 29.84 -32.96
N ILE A 47 -18.50 29.10 -33.02
CA ILE A 47 -18.78 28.13 -34.09
C ILE A 47 -18.69 28.80 -35.45
N ASN A 48 -19.33 29.96 -35.61
CA ASN A 48 -19.30 30.69 -36.88
C ASN A 48 -17.93 31.30 -37.19
N LYS A 49 -17.14 31.64 -36.16
CA LYS A 49 -15.80 32.19 -36.33
C LYS A 49 -14.79 31.14 -36.80
N TRP A 50 -14.93 29.90 -36.33
CA TRP A 50 -13.97 28.83 -36.55
C TRP A 50 -14.60 27.61 -37.23
N PRO A 51 -14.89 27.70 -38.54
CA PRO A 51 -15.54 26.62 -39.30
C PRO A 51 -14.64 25.40 -39.53
N HIS A 52 -13.33 25.49 -39.25
CA HIS A 52 -12.40 24.37 -39.35
C HIS A 52 -12.44 23.44 -38.14
N ILE A 53 -12.96 23.91 -36.99
CA ILE A 53 -13.08 23.10 -35.79
C ILE A 53 -14.21 22.08 -36.00
N HIS A 54 -13.93 20.81 -35.68
CA HIS A 54 -14.93 19.78 -35.55
C HIS A 54 -15.72 19.98 -34.25
N TRP A 55 -16.84 20.69 -34.34
CA TRP A 55 -17.70 20.92 -33.18
C TRP A 55 -18.61 19.72 -32.93
N MET A 56 -18.41 19.05 -31.81
CA MET A 56 -19.10 17.81 -31.43
C MET A 56 -20.18 18.09 -30.38
N LEU A 57 -21.32 17.41 -30.49
CA LEU A 57 -22.37 17.46 -29.48
C LEU A 57 -22.07 16.39 -28.42
N THR A 58 -21.57 16.79 -27.26
CA THR A 58 -21.25 15.83 -26.20
C THR A 58 -22.50 15.42 -25.44
N VAL A 59 -22.65 14.10 -25.27
CA VAL A 59 -23.77 13.44 -24.62
C VAL A 59 -23.26 12.66 -23.41
N MET A 60 -23.72 13.04 -22.21
CA MET A 60 -23.18 12.56 -20.93
C MET A 60 -24.24 11.91 -20.03
N ASN A 61 -23.83 10.91 -19.25
CA ASN A 61 -24.65 10.32 -18.18
C ASN A 61 -24.23 10.75 -16.76
N HIS A 62 -23.30 11.72 -16.63
CA HIS A 62 -22.76 12.20 -15.35
C HIS A 62 -22.24 11.09 -14.44
N GLY A 63 -21.65 10.02 -15.00
CA GLY A 63 -21.21 8.86 -14.22
C GLY A 63 -22.33 8.11 -13.50
N THR A 64 -23.60 8.27 -13.90
CA THR A 64 -24.71 7.54 -13.30
C THR A 64 -24.83 6.15 -13.92
N ALA A 65 -24.35 5.13 -13.20
CA ALA A 65 -24.26 3.73 -13.68
C ALA A 65 -25.60 3.12 -14.13
N SER A 66 -26.71 3.49 -13.48
CA SER A 66 -28.05 2.96 -13.83
C SER A 66 -28.52 3.42 -15.21
N ILE A 67 -28.09 4.62 -15.66
CA ILE A 67 -28.42 5.15 -16.99
C ILE A 67 -27.70 4.34 -18.05
N PHE A 68 -26.37 4.17 -17.93
CA PHE A 68 -25.60 3.34 -18.86
C PHE A 68 -26.15 1.90 -18.88
N THR A 69 -26.46 1.33 -17.71
CA THR A 69 -27.08 -0.01 -17.63
C THR A 69 -28.39 -0.08 -18.43
N ALA A 70 -29.26 0.93 -18.32
CA ALA A 70 -30.51 0.96 -19.06
C ALA A 70 -30.30 1.04 -20.58
N LEU A 71 -29.37 1.90 -21.04
CA LEU A 71 -29.00 2.02 -22.46
C LEU A 71 -28.38 0.73 -23.00
N ARG A 72 -27.40 0.18 -22.30
CA ARG A 72 -26.69 -1.05 -22.68
C ARG A 72 -27.64 -2.24 -22.83
N ASN A 73 -28.52 -2.42 -21.86
CA ASN A 73 -29.45 -3.56 -21.81
C ASN A 73 -30.75 -3.30 -22.58
N ASN A 74 -30.90 -2.13 -23.23
CA ASN A 74 -32.13 -1.65 -23.85
C ASN A 74 -33.38 -1.77 -22.94
N THR A 75 -33.23 -1.39 -21.68
CA THR A 75 -34.32 -1.50 -20.69
C THR A 75 -35.49 -0.64 -21.13
N ASN A 76 -36.67 -1.24 -21.30
CA ASN A 76 -37.89 -0.55 -21.76
C ASN A 76 -37.72 0.26 -23.08
N GLY A 77 -36.81 -0.15 -23.98
CA GLY A 77 -36.54 0.56 -25.23
C GLY A 77 -35.61 1.78 -25.09
N ALA A 78 -34.91 1.94 -23.95
CA ALA A 78 -34.06 3.09 -23.70
C ALA A 78 -32.92 3.26 -24.73
N LYS A 79 -32.35 2.16 -25.22
CA LYS A 79 -31.33 2.23 -26.29
C LYS A 79 -31.94 2.78 -27.56
N ASP A 80 -33.08 2.24 -27.98
CA ASP A 80 -33.72 2.62 -29.23
C ASP A 80 -34.12 4.10 -29.19
N LYS A 81 -34.66 4.56 -28.05
CA LYS A 81 -34.95 5.97 -27.82
C LYS A 81 -33.69 6.83 -27.88
N PHE A 82 -32.63 6.44 -27.20
CA PHE A 82 -31.35 7.15 -27.22
C PHE A 82 -30.79 7.32 -28.64
N LEU A 83 -30.78 6.25 -29.43
CA LEU A 83 -30.33 6.30 -30.82
C LEU A 83 -31.16 7.29 -31.67
N THR A 84 -32.49 7.31 -31.50
CA THR A 84 -33.33 8.31 -32.19
C THR A 84 -33.08 9.74 -31.71
N GLU A 85 -32.78 9.93 -30.42
CA GLU A 85 -32.47 11.24 -29.88
C GLU A 85 -31.11 11.77 -30.38
N LEU A 86 -30.11 10.92 -30.61
CA LEU A 86 -28.84 11.30 -31.25
C LEU A 86 -29.09 11.88 -32.65
N VAL A 87 -29.95 11.24 -33.45
CA VAL A 87 -30.35 11.76 -34.76
C VAL A 87 -31.08 13.09 -34.61
N ARG A 88 -32.06 13.16 -33.69
CA ARG A 88 -32.84 14.38 -33.43
C ARG A 88 -31.96 15.60 -33.10
N ILE A 89 -30.91 15.43 -32.27
CA ILE A 89 -30.03 16.55 -31.93
C ILE A 89 -29.12 16.95 -33.11
N MET A 90 -28.66 16.01 -33.93
CA MET A 90 -27.88 16.32 -35.14
C MET A 90 -28.73 17.00 -36.22
N GLU A 91 -30.02 16.64 -36.35
CA GLU A 91 -30.98 17.33 -37.21
C GLU A 91 -31.25 18.76 -36.73
N LYS A 92 -31.35 18.96 -35.40
CA LYS A 92 -31.52 20.29 -34.80
C LYS A 92 -30.28 21.17 -35.02
N TYR A 93 -29.09 20.58 -35.03
CA TYR A 93 -27.81 21.29 -35.13
C TYR A 93 -26.95 20.74 -36.28
N PRO A 94 -27.35 20.99 -37.54
CA PRO A 94 -26.74 20.33 -38.71
C PRO A 94 -25.27 20.73 -38.96
N TRP A 95 -24.82 21.85 -38.40
CA TRP A 95 -23.43 22.32 -38.45
C TRP A 95 -22.46 21.47 -37.61
N CYS A 96 -22.95 20.66 -36.65
CA CYS A 96 -22.08 19.83 -35.84
C CYS A 96 -21.32 18.83 -36.72
N ALA A 97 -20.08 18.56 -36.36
CA ALA A 97 -19.29 17.51 -36.99
C ALA A 97 -19.80 16.11 -36.62
N GLY A 98 -20.51 15.98 -35.49
CA GLY A 98 -21.07 14.72 -35.03
C GLY A 98 -21.35 14.71 -33.54
N VAL A 99 -21.24 13.53 -32.93
CA VAL A 99 -21.53 13.30 -31.50
C VAL A 99 -20.29 12.83 -30.76
N ASP A 100 -20.16 13.29 -29.53
CA ASP A 100 -19.16 12.86 -28.57
C ASP A 100 -19.86 12.11 -27.43
N ILE A 101 -19.51 10.84 -27.23
CA ILE A 101 -20.24 9.93 -26.35
C ILE A 101 -19.46 9.72 -25.07
N ASP A 102 -19.98 10.30 -23.99
CA ASP A 102 -19.40 10.25 -22.65
C ASP A 102 -20.29 9.43 -21.71
N LEU A 103 -20.22 8.10 -21.86
CA LEU A 103 -20.95 7.16 -21.02
C LEU A 103 -19.99 6.49 -20.04
N GLU A 104 -20.04 6.93 -18.79
CA GLU A 104 -19.17 6.48 -17.70
C GLU A 104 -19.88 5.50 -16.74
N ARG A 105 -19.08 4.75 -15.97
CA ARG A 105 -19.53 3.71 -15.03
C ARG A 105 -20.27 2.53 -15.66
N GLY A 106 -19.69 1.97 -16.72
CA GLY A 106 -20.25 0.81 -17.45
C GLY A 106 -20.15 -0.55 -16.73
N GLY A 107 -19.47 -0.62 -15.58
CA GLY A 107 -19.36 -1.82 -14.75
C GLY A 107 -18.16 -2.74 -15.09
N GLY A 108 -18.24 -3.99 -14.65
CA GLY A 108 -17.17 -4.98 -14.80
C GLY A 108 -17.07 -5.63 -16.19
N TYR A 109 -16.05 -6.48 -16.35
CA TYR A 109 -15.71 -7.15 -17.61
C TYR A 109 -16.84 -8.01 -18.18
N GLU A 110 -17.70 -8.57 -17.32
CA GLU A 110 -18.88 -9.34 -17.71
C GLU A 110 -19.86 -8.54 -18.60
N ASN A 111 -19.77 -7.21 -18.60
CA ASN A 111 -20.62 -6.34 -19.40
C ASN A 111 -20.05 -6.00 -20.79
N ARG A 112 -18.82 -6.45 -21.10
CA ARG A 112 -18.07 -6.10 -22.32
C ARG A 112 -18.89 -6.26 -23.60
N GLU A 113 -19.47 -7.45 -23.82
CA GLU A 113 -20.18 -7.75 -25.07
C GLU A 113 -21.40 -6.86 -25.27
N ALA A 114 -22.18 -6.63 -24.21
CA ALA A 114 -23.36 -5.78 -24.27
C ALA A 114 -23.01 -4.30 -24.46
N ALA A 115 -21.91 -3.83 -23.84
CA ALA A 115 -21.39 -2.48 -24.06
C ALA A 115 -20.92 -2.30 -25.52
N ASN A 116 -20.16 -3.26 -26.06
CA ASN A 116 -19.72 -3.24 -27.46
C ASN A 116 -20.91 -3.15 -28.42
N ALA A 117 -22.01 -3.88 -28.15
CA ALA A 117 -23.22 -3.83 -28.96
C ALA A 117 -23.92 -2.45 -28.91
N LEU A 118 -23.86 -1.74 -27.78
CA LEU A 118 -24.36 -0.37 -27.67
C LEU A 118 -23.53 0.59 -28.54
N PHE A 119 -22.20 0.58 -28.40
CA PHE A 119 -21.32 1.47 -29.18
C PHE A 119 -21.37 1.17 -30.68
N GLN A 120 -21.47 -0.11 -31.06
CA GLN A 120 -21.72 -0.50 -32.45
C GLN A 120 -23.03 0.11 -32.98
N ALA A 121 -24.11 0.05 -32.21
CA ALA A 121 -25.40 0.59 -32.62
C ALA A 121 -25.37 2.13 -32.71
N ILE A 122 -24.67 2.81 -31.80
CA ILE A 122 -24.44 4.27 -31.86
C ILE A 122 -23.73 4.62 -33.16
N TYR A 123 -22.59 3.98 -33.42
CA TYR A 123 -21.79 4.25 -34.61
C TYR A 123 -22.59 4.00 -35.90
N GLN A 124 -23.26 2.86 -36.00
CA GLN A 124 -24.11 2.54 -37.16
C GLN A 124 -25.26 3.54 -37.34
N THR A 125 -25.90 3.98 -36.26
CA THR A 125 -27.00 4.96 -36.32
C THR A 125 -26.50 6.30 -36.87
N VAL A 126 -25.37 6.80 -36.35
CA VAL A 126 -24.78 8.06 -36.80
C VAL A 126 -24.36 7.98 -38.26
N LYS A 127 -23.63 6.91 -38.65
CA LYS A 127 -23.16 6.73 -40.03
C LYS A 127 -24.28 6.47 -41.04
N THR A 128 -25.39 5.86 -40.61
CA THR A 128 -26.58 5.65 -41.46
C THR A 128 -27.35 6.94 -41.67
N TYR A 129 -27.46 7.77 -40.63
CA TYR A 129 -28.06 9.10 -40.74
C TYR A 129 -27.28 9.98 -41.72
N ASP A 130 -25.96 10.08 -41.53
CA ASP A 130 -25.06 10.82 -42.42
C ASP A 130 -23.63 10.29 -42.24
N SER A 131 -23.09 9.67 -43.28
CA SER A 131 -21.75 9.06 -43.25
C SER A 131 -20.61 10.06 -43.00
N SER A 132 -20.85 11.36 -43.18
CA SER A 132 -19.87 12.41 -42.89
C SER A 132 -19.80 12.79 -41.41
N LYS A 133 -20.81 12.41 -40.61
CA LYS A 133 -20.83 12.69 -39.17
C LYS A 133 -19.83 11.82 -38.43
N LEU A 134 -19.14 12.42 -37.47
CA LEU A 134 -18.12 11.77 -36.64
C LEU A 134 -18.72 11.24 -35.34
N VAL A 135 -18.08 10.19 -34.81
CA VAL A 135 -18.36 9.63 -33.49
C VAL A 135 -17.07 9.63 -32.69
N ASN A 136 -16.98 10.52 -31.71
CA ASN A 136 -15.97 10.44 -30.66
C ASN A 136 -16.52 9.62 -29.48
N ILE A 137 -15.66 8.84 -28.83
CA ILE A 137 -16.01 8.13 -27.60
C ILE A 137 -15.02 8.50 -26.50
N CYS A 138 -15.52 8.80 -25.30
CA CYS A 138 -14.71 9.00 -24.10
C CYS A 138 -14.52 7.65 -23.40
N LEU A 139 -13.27 7.26 -23.18
CA LEU A 139 -12.93 5.96 -22.61
C LEU A 139 -12.14 6.13 -21.30
N PRO A 140 -12.37 5.29 -20.28
CA PRO A 140 -11.55 5.29 -19.06
C PRO A 140 -10.12 4.90 -19.42
N GLY A 141 -9.12 5.39 -18.67
CA GLY A 141 -7.72 4.98 -18.82
C GLY A 141 -7.51 3.50 -18.49
N MET A 142 -7.02 2.72 -19.45
CA MET A 142 -6.78 1.28 -19.32
C MET A 142 -5.30 0.97 -19.56
N THR A 143 -4.67 0.17 -18.69
CA THR A 143 -3.29 -0.33 -18.88
C THR A 143 -3.25 -1.72 -19.55
N GLY A 144 -4.42 -2.26 -19.90
CA GLY A 144 -4.61 -3.61 -20.43
C GLY A 144 -6.08 -4.02 -20.35
N VAL A 145 -6.38 -5.23 -20.81
CA VAL A 145 -7.70 -5.84 -20.60
C VAL A 145 -7.90 -6.05 -19.09
N GLN A 146 -8.99 -5.51 -18.55
CA GLN A 146 -9.25 -5.43 -17.10
C GLN A 146 -8.21 -4.60 -16.31
N GLY A 147 -7.49 -3.71 -16.99
CA GLY A 147 -6.46 -2.84 -16.40
C GLY A 147 -6.97 -1.47 -15.94
N SER A 148 -8.26 -1.34 -15.60
CA SER A 148 -8.84 -0.10 -15.08
C SER A 148 -8.51 0.09 -13.61
N VAL A 149 -7.98 1.25 -13.23
CA VAL A 149 -7.81 1.62 -11.81
C VAL A 149 -9.17 1.86 -11.14
N GLY A 150 -10.13 2.46 -11.85
CA GLY A 150 -11.48 2.74 -11.35
C GLY A 150 -12.43 1.54 -11.35
N GLY A 151 -11.99 0.37 -11.81
CA GLY A 151 -12.78 -0.85 -11.87
C GLY A 151 -13.74 -0.94 -13.07
N GLU A 152 -13.68 0.00 -14.02
CA GLU A 152 -14.50 0.05 -15.23
C GLU A 152 -14.01 -0.90 -16.32
N ASN A 153 -14.02 -2.20 -16.01
CA ASN A 153 -13.45 -3.23 -16.86
C ASN A 153 -14.33 -3.68 -18.03
N TRP A 154 -15.51 -3.06 -18.21
CA TRP A 154 -16.36 -3.25 -19.40
C TRP A 154 -15.66 -2.84 -20.70
N CYS A 155 -14.74 -1.88 -20.62
CA CYS A 155 -14.08 -1.27 -21.76
C CYS A 155 -12.90 -2.12 -22.25
N VAL A 156 -12.94 -2.53 -23.52
CA VAL A 156 -11.80 -3.14 -24.22
C VAL A 156 -11.56 -2.37 -25.50
N TYR A 157 -10.47 -1.61 -25.54
CA TYR A 157 -10.15 -0.66 -26.63
C TYR A 157 -10.18 -1.31 -28.01
N ALA A 158 -9.63 -2.53 -28.13
CA ALA A 158 -9.60 -3.28 -29.40
C ALA A 158 -10.99 -3.61 -29.94
N ASP A 159 -11.97 -3.88 -29.06
CA ASP A 159 -13.34 -4.17 -29.48
C ASP A 159 -14.08 -2.90 -29.93
N LEU A 160 -13.70 -1.74 -29.39
CA LEU A 160 -14.33 -0.44 -29.67
C LEU A 160 -13.69 0.30 -30.86
N ASN A 161 -12.48 -0.07 -31.27
CA ASN A 161 -11.76 0.50 -32.42
C ASN A 161 -12.60 0.62 -33.71
N PRO A 162 -13.46 -0.36 -34.07
CA PRO A 162 -14.30 -0.27 -35.28
C PRO A 162 -15.54 0.63 -35.11
N TYR A 163 -15.87 1.05 -33.89
CA TYR A 163 -17.14 1.73 -33.54
C TYR A 163 -16.94 3.19 -33.13
N CYS A 164 -15.84 3.81 -33.58
CA CYS A 164 -15.56 5.22 -33.41
C CYS A 164 -14.68 5.75 -34.56
N ASP A 165 -14.78 7.06 -34.80
CA ASP A 165 -13.83 7.79 -35.63
C ASP A 165 -12.63 8.25 -34.81
N THR A 166 -12.87 8.72 -33.59
CA THR A 166 -11.84 9.11 -32.62
C THR A 166 -12.21 8.63 -31.22
N ALA A 167 -11.23 8.53 -30.34
CA ALA A 167 -11.43 8.24 -28.94
C ALA A 167 -10.59 9.17 -28.07
N SER A 168 -11.23 9.74 -27.04
CA SER A 168 -10.57 10.53 -26.01
C SER A 168 -10.36 9.67 -24.78
N ILE A 169 -9.10 9.33 -24.49
CA ILE A 169 -8.78 8.51 -23.33
C ILE A 169 -8.69 9.40 -22.11
N MET A 170 -9.57 9.22 -21.13
CA MET A 170 -9.63 10.02 -19.90
C MET A 170 -8.54 9.57 -18.92
N SER A 171 -7.28 9.78 -19.30
CA SER A 171 -6.09 9.44 -18.51
C SER A 171 -5.80 10.48 -17.42
N TYR A 172 -6.81 10.81 -16.62
CA TYR A 172 -6.75 11.70 -15.46
C TYR A 172 -7.68 11.20 -14.36
N GLY A 173 -7.46 11.68 -13.13
CA GLY A 173 -8.26 11.29 -11.96
C GLY A 173 -7.68 10.12 -11.17
N MET A 174 -6.40 9.80 -11.35
CA MET A 174 -5.68 8.87 -10.48
C MET A 174 -5.59 9.44 -9.05
N ALA A 175 -5.09 10.68 -8.93
CA ALA A 175 -5.26 11.48 -7.73
C ALA A 175 -6.51 12.36 -7.88
N TRP A 176 -7.36 12.37 -6.86
CA TRP A 176 -8.66 13.06 -6.86
C TRP A 176 -8.98 13.60 -5.47
N ALA A 177 -10.11 14.29 -5.31
CA ALA A 177 -10.51 14.97 -4.07
C ALA A 177 -10.31 14.12 -2.79
N GLY A 178 -10.67 12.83 -2.86
CA GLY A 178 -10.62 11.90 -1.74
C GLY A 178 -9.35 11.04 -1.63
N SER A 179 -8.42 11.10 -2.60
CA SER A 179 -7.17 10.35 -2.54
C SER A 179 -6.15 11.00 -1.62
N ALA A 180 -5.03 10.31 -1.37
CA ALA A 180 -3.83 11.01 -0.91
C ALA A 180 -3.35 12.02 -1.97
N PRO A 181 -2.62 13.07 -1.54
CA PRO A 181 -2.05 14.07 -2.45
C PRO A 181 -1.02 13.46 -3.41
N GLY A 182 -1.15 13.80 -4.69
CA GLY A 182 -0.26 13.34 -5.75
C GLY A 182 -0.62 13.90 -7.12
N PRO A 183 0.13 13.52 -8.18
CA PRO A 183 -0.16 13.96 -9.53
C PRO A 183 -1.50 13.42 -10.04
N VAL A 184 -2.31 14.27 -10.68
CA VAL A 184 -3.62 13.89 -11.25
C VAL A 184 -3.50 12.75 -12.27
N SER A 185 -2.40 12.76 -13.03
CA SER A 185 -2.03 11.77 -14.04
C SER A 185 -0.55 11.42 -13.88
N PRO A 186 -0.18 10.48 -12.98
CA PRO A 186 1.22 10.10 -12.79
C PRO A 186 1.81 9.51 -14.07
N ARG A 187 3.10 9.76 -14.31
CA ARG A 187 3.81 9.36 -15.53
C ARG A 187 3.71 7.86 -15.80
N SER A 188 3.99 7.03 -14.80
CA SER A 188 3.99 5.57 -14.97
C SER A 188 2.62 5.04 -15.41
N TRP A 189 1.54 5.69 -14.96
CA TRP A 189 0.18 5.33 -15.34
C TRP A 189 -0.15 5.81 -16.76
N LEU A 190 0.23 7.04 -17.11
CA LEU A 190 0.11 7.55 -18.49
C LEU A 190 0.86 6.66 -19.48
N GLU A 191 2.12 6.35 -19.21
CA GLU A 191 2.93 5.48 -20.05
C GLU A 191 2.27 4.10 -20.22
N GLY A 192 1.83 3.47 -19.12
CA GLY A 192 1.12 2.19 -19.18
C GLY A 192 -0.19 2.24 -19.97
N ILE A 193 -0.93 3.35 -19.90
CA ILE A 193 -2.16 3.53 -20.70
C ILE A 193 -1.84 3.58 -22.19
N TYR A 194 -0.91 4.44 -22.60
CA TYR A 194 -0.68 4.67 -24.02
C TYR A 194 0.19 3.59 -24.67
N ASP A 195 1.08 2.93 -23.93
CA ASP A 195 1.78 1.73 -24.38
C ASP A 195 0.77 0.61 -24.70
N TYR A 196 -0.31 0.48 -23.91
CA TYR A 196 -1.42 -0.43 -24.24
C TYR A 196 -2.28 0.11 -25.39
N ALA A 197 -2.70 1.38 -25.33
CA ALA A 197 -3.70 1.94 -26.23
C ALA A 197 -3.29 1.84 -27.70
N VAL A 198 -2.03 2.11 -28.03
CA VAL A 198 -1.51 2.02 -29.41
C VAL A 198 -1.41 0.59 -29.96
N THR A 199 -1.45 -0.42 -29.07
CA THR A 199 -1.52 -1.83 -29.49
C THR A 199 -2.97 -2.28 -29.72
N ALA A 200 -3.93 -1.60 -29.10
CA ALA A 200 -5.34 -1.97 -29.12
C ALA A 200 -6.17 -1.16 -30.13
N MET A 201 -5.81 0.10 -30.38
CA MET A 201 -6.50 1.01 -31.29
C MET A 201 -5.52 1.65 -32.27
N ALA A 202 -6.05 2.07 -33.43
CA ALA A 202 -5.24 2.79 -34.41
C ALA A 202 -4.80 4.15 -33.81
N PRO A 203 -3.49 4.44 -33.69
CA PRO A 203 -2.98 5.63 -32.99
C PRO A 203 -3.57 6.95 -33.49
N GLU A 204 -3.82 7.06 -34.80
CA GLU A 204 -4.41 8.23 -35.45
C GLU A 204 -5.87 8.54 -35.06
N LYS A 205 -6.51 7.65 -34.29
CA LYS A 205 -7.84 7.87 -33.69
C LYS A 205 -7.77 8.38 -32.25
N ILE A 206 -6.63 8.25 -31.59
CA ILE A 206 -6.52 8.38 -30.13
C ILE A 206 -6.13 9.81 -29.78
N PHE A 207 -6.88 10.43 -28.88
CA PHE A 207 -6.48 11.65 -28.18
C PHE A 207 -6.00 11.31 -26.77
N MET A 208 -4.85 11.88 -26.40
CA MET A 208 -4.34 11.78 -25.04
C MET A 208 -5.07 12.73 -24.10
N GLY A 209 -5.82 12.20 -23.12
CA GLY A 209 -6.50 13.03 -22.13
C GLY A 209 -5.56 13.62 -21.10
N LEU A 210 -5.53 14.94 -20.99
CA LEU A 210 -4.76 15.68 -19.98
C LEU A 210 -5.68 16.54 -19.10
N PRO A 211 -5.40 16.61 -17.79
CA PRO A 211 -6.18 17.46 -16.90
C PRO A 211 -5.78 18.92 -17.10
N GLY A 212 -6.75 19.80 -17.34
CA GLY A 212 -6.59 21.26 -17.27
C GLY A 212 -6.62 21.79 -15.83
N TYR A 213 -6.63 20.90 -14.84
CA TYR A 213 -6.82 21.21 -13.43
C TYR A 213 -5.84 20.45 -12.54
N GLY A 214 -5.81 20.88 -11.29
CA GLY A 214 -5.09 20.27 -10.20
C GLY A 214 -5.96 20.12 -8.96
N TRP A 215 -5.34 19.78 -7.84
CA TRP A 215 -6.00 19.58 -6.55
C TRP A 215 -5.17 20.17 -5.43
N ASN A 216 -5.86 20.77 -4.48
CA ASN A 216 -5.31 21.28 -3.23
C ASN A 216 -5.84 20.44 -2.07
N TRP A 217 -5.00 19.60 -1.48
CA TRP A 217 -5.38 18.71 -0.39
C TRP A 217 -5.03 19.34 0.95
N GLN A 218 -6.05 19.72 1.72
CA GLN A 218 -5.90 20.18 3.09
C GLN A 218 -5.39 19.03 3.97
N ILE A 219 -4.29 19.27 4.68
CA ILE A 219 -3.62 18.25 5.51
C ILE A 219 -3.35 18.76 6.93
N TYR A 220 -4.15 19.68 7.44
CA TYR A 220 -4.06 20.23 8.79
C TYR A 220 -5.15 19.71 9.75
N ASP A 221 -6.20 19.08 9.22
CA ASP A 221 -7.24 18.43 10.00
C ASP A 221 -7.96 17.36 9.16
N THR A 222 -8.82 16.58 9.80
CA THR A 222 -9.67 15.61 9.10
C THR A 222 -10.78 16.32 8.32
N PRO A 223 -11.23 15.78 7.16
CA PRO A 223 -12.36 16.37 6.42
C PRO A 223 -13.61 16.56 7.28
N GLU A 224 -13.91 15.59 8.16
CA GLU A 224 -15.04 15.66 9.08
C GLU A 224 -14.97 16.88 10.02
N ASN A 225 -13.80 17.16 10.60
CA ASN A 225 -13.61 18.32 11.48
C ASN A 225 -13.72 19.65 10.73
N LEU A 226 -13.44 19.64 9.42
CA LEU A 226 -13.56 20.80 8.54
C LEU A 226 -14.98 20.98 7.97
N GLY A 227 -15.88 20.02 8.19
CA GLY A 227 -17.22 20.02 7.61
C GLY A 227 -17.24 19.68 6.12
N GLU A 228 -16.20 19.01 5.63
CA GLU A 228 -15.98 18.69 4.22
C GLU A 228 -16.11 17.19 3.96
N THR A 229 -16.57 16.81 2.77
CA THR A 229 -16.63 15.39 2.36
C THR A 229 -15.24 14.85 2.07
N TYR A 230 -14.39 15.67 1.45
CA TYR A 230 -13.07 15.30 0.96
C TYR A 230 -12.05 16.39 1.31
N ARG A 231 -10.79 15.99 1.51
CA ARG A 231 -9.67 16.90 1.80
C ARG A 231 -9.26 17.75 0.59
N GLY A 232 -9.51 17.27 -0.63
CA GLY A 232 -9.05 17.89 -1.87
C GLY A 232 -10.08 18.83 -2.49
N VAL A 233 -9.62 20.03 -2.87
CA VAL A 233 -10.40 21.01 -3.64
C VAL A 233 -9.78 21.19 -5.02
N SER A 234 -10.60 21.13 -6.08
CA SER A 234 -10.12 21.25 -7.46
C SER A 234 -9.67 22.68 -7.75
N ASN A 235 -8.50 22.83 -8.38
CA ASN A 235 -7.89 24.11 -8.72
C ASN A 235 -7.60 24.21 -10.21
N THR A 236 -8.02 25.30 -10.85
CA THR A 236 -7.46 25.72 -12.14
C THR A 236 -6.01 26.17 -11.98
N TYR A 237 -5.23 26.25 -13.07
CA TYR A 237 -3.88 26.82 -13.04
C TYR A 237 -3.83 28.20 -12.34
N TYR A 238 -4.81 29.06 -12.62
CA TYR A 238 -4.89 30.40 -12.02
C TYR A 238 -5.19 30.38 -10.52
N ALA A 239 -5.95 29.38 -10.05
CA ALA A 239 -6.18 29.22 -8.62
C ALA A 239 -4.88 28.78 -7.93
N ALA A 240 -4.13 27.86 -8.53
CA ALA A 240 -2.80 27.48 -8.05
C ALA A 240 -1.84 28.69 -8.04
N LYS A 241 -1.86 29.52 -9.09
CA LYS A 241 -1.10 30.78 -9.14
C LYS A 241 -1.44 31.73 -8.00
N LEU A 242 -2.72 31.88 -7.66
CA LEU A 242 -3.13 32.73 -6.54
C LEU A 242 -2.63 32.18 -5.20
N TRP A 243 -2.67 30.86 -4.99
CA TRP A 243 -2.02 30.24 -3.83
C TRP A 243 -0.51 30.54 -3.77
N MET A 244 0.21 30.37 -4.88
CA MET A 244 1.66 30.60 -4.95
C MET A 244 2.06 32.07 -4.73
N THR A 245 1.20 33.00 -5.12
CA THR A 245 1.47 34.45 -5.02
C THR A 245 0.92 35.08 -3.74
N GLY A 246 0.39 34.27 -2.81
CA GLY A 246 -0.22 34.76 -1.57
C GLY A 246 -1.54 35.50 -1.79
N GLY A 247 -2.21 35.28 -2.92
CA GLY A 247 -3.54 35.82 -3.18
C GLY A 247 -4.67 35.06 -2.49
N TYR A 248 -4.38 33.85 -1.97
CA TYR A 248 -5.32 33.03 -1.19
C TYR A 248 -4.76 32.66 0.19
N ASN A 249 -5.67 32.46 1.13
CA ASN A 249 -5.42 31.81 2.41
C ASN A 249 -6.59 30.86 2.78
N PHE A 250 -6.43 30.06 3.82
CA PHE A 250 -7.45 29.10 4.30
C PHE A 250 -8.55 29.75 5.14
N THR A 251 -8.42 31.03 5.51
CA THR A 251 -9.45 31.83 6.18
C THR A 251 -10.34 32.61 5.21
N GLY A 252 -10.39 32.22 3.93
CA GLY A 252 -11.28 32.80 2.92
C GLY A 252 -10.89 34.23 2.53
N ASP A 253 -9.59 34.47 2.41
CA ASP A 253 -8.95 35.76 2.10
C ASP A 253 -9.09 36.83 3.18
N ALA A 254 -9.60 36.44 4.36
CA ALA A 254 -9.72 37.32 5.52
C ALA A 254 -8.53 37.15 6.48
N PRO A 255 -8.18 38.17 7.29
CA PRO A 255 -7.34 37.99 8.48
C PRO A 255 -7.94 36.94 9.43
N PRO A 256 -7.14 36.27 10.27
CA PRO A 256 -5.77 36.64 10.64
C PRO A 256 -4.66 35.85 9.92
N GLN A 257 -4.99 34.86 9.09
CA GLN A 257 -3.97 34.05 8.43
C GLN A 257 -3.16 34.90 7.42
N PRO A 258 -1.82 34.91 7.51
CA PRO A 258 -1.00 35.72 6.63
C PRO A 258 -1.07 35.25 5.18
N MET A 259 -1.10 36.20 4.26
CA MET A 259 -1.01 35.96 2.82
C MET A 259 0.47 35.82 2.43
N ILE A 260 0.95 34.59 2.29
CA ILE A 260 2.37 34.28 2.07
C ILE A 260 2.55 33.75 0.64
N PRO A 261 3.44 34.36 -0.18
CA PRO A 261 3.91 33.75 -1.41
C PRO A 261 4.79 32.53 -1.14
N ILE A 262 4.60 31.45 -1.90
CA ILE A 262 5.20 30.15 -1.61
C ILE A 262 5.88 29.59 -2.85
N VAL A 263 7.01 28.92 -2.63
CA VAL A 263 7.78 28.26 -3.69
C VAL A 263 7.04 27.02 -4.18
N ALA A 264 6.91 26.91 -5.51
CA ALA A 264 6.52 25.67 -6.17
C ALA A 264 7.77 24.89 -6.58
N TYR A 265 7.61 23.57 -6.61
CA TYR A 265 8.59 22.58 -6.99
C TYR A 265 8.18 21.95 -8.31
N TRP A 266 9.16 21.47 -9.08
CA TRP A 266 8.94 20.67 -10.27
C TRP A 266 9.22 19.20 -9.95
N ASP A 267 8.27 18.31 -10.24
CA ASP A 267 8.51 16.86 -10.18
C ASP A 267 9.14 16.40 -11.50
N ASP A 268 10.46 16.18 -11.50
CA ASP A 268 11.22 15.76 -12.69
C ASP A 268 10.82 14.38 -13.24
N VAL A 269 10.08 13.58 -12.48
CA VAL A 269 9.65 12.25 -12.92
C VAL A 269 8.25 12.33 -13.50
N ASP A 270 7.30 12.89 -12.74
CA ASP A 270 5.90 12.99 -13.16
C ASP A 270 5.64 14.19 -14.09
N MET A 271 6.64 15.05 -14.28
CA MET A 271 6.63 16.22 -15.16
C MET A 271 5.50 17.19 -14.83
N VAL A 272 5.32 17.46 -13.53
CA VAL A 272 4.22 18.27 -13.00
C VAL A 272 4.68 19.15 -11.84
N PRO A 273 4.20 20.40 -11.75
CA PRO A 273 4.51 21.23 -10.61
C PRO A 273 3.64 20.91 -9.39
N TRP A 274 4.21 21.15 -8.21
CA TRP A 274 3.51 21.03 -6.94
C TRP A 274 4.01 22.08 -5.93
N ALA A 275 3.24 22.33 -4.88
CA ALA A 275 3.56 23.34 -3.86
C ALA A 275 3.08 22.91 -2.48
N LEU A 276 3.58 23.60 -1.45
CA LEU A 276 3.23 23.37 -0.04
C LEU A 276 2.65 24.64 0.61
N PRO A 277 1.39 25.00 0.32
CA PRO A 277 0.77 26.17 0.91
C PRO A 277 0.77 26.15 2.45
N GLN A 278 1.28 27.21 3.08
CA GLN A 278 1.35 27.44 4.53
C GLN A 278 2.10 26.36 5.33
N VAL A 279 3.02 25.64 4.69
CA VAL A 279 3.94 24.73 5.36
C VAL A 279 5.23 25.46 5.74
N TYR A 280 5.63 25.33 6.99
CA TYR A 280 6.79 26.00 7.59
C TYR A 280 7.99 25.08 7.77
N ASP A 281 7.75 23.78 7.83
CA ASP A 281 8.80 22.77 7.82
C ASP A 281 8.30 21.48 7.16
N TYR A 282 9.20 20.80 6.45
CA TYR A 282 8.92 19.61 5.66
C TYR A 282 10.08 18.61 5.82
N MET A 283 9.74 17.36 6.12
CA MET A 283 10.72 16.29 6.31
C MET A 283 10.24 15.01 5.66
N GLU A 284 11.15 14.25 5.10
CA GLU A 284 10.95 12.84 4.75
C GLU A 284 11.45 11.93 5.88
N GLY A 285 11.10 10.64 5.84
CA GLY A 285 11.52 9.69 6.87
C GLY A 285 13.04 9.67 7.09
N TRP A 286 13.83 9.86 6.02
CA TRP A 286 15.29 9.87 6.12
C TRP A 286 15.88 11.13 6.77
N ASP A 287 15.10 12.21 6.88
CA ASP A 287 15.53 13.47 7.50
C ASP A 287 15.47 13.42 9.03
N ALA A 288 15.14 12.26 9.61
CA ALA A 288 15.22 12.05 11.06
C ALA A 288 16.65 12.31 11.57
N ALA A 289 16.77 13.19 12.58
CA ALA A 289 18.02 13.53 13.24
C ALA A 289 18.65 12.32 13.97
N SER A 290 17.84 11.35 14.38
CA SER A 290 18.31 10.06 14.90
C SER A 290 17.29 8.96 14.70
N VAL A 291 17.75 7.75 14.42
CA VAL A 291 16.93 6.53 14.29
C VAL A 291 17.46 5.47 15.25
N VAL A 292 16.58 4.84 16.01
CA VAL A 292 16.90 3.76 16.95
C VAL A 292 16.35 2.43 16.40
N SER A 293 17.22 1.41 16.35
CA SER A 293 16.88 0.03 15.96
C SER A 293 15.65 -0.49 16.72
N PRO A 294 14.82 -1.36 16.11
CA PRO A 294 14.89 -1.95 14.77
C PRO A 294 14.28 -1.09 13.64
N LEU A 295 14.06 0.20 13.87
CA LEU A 295 13.58 1.09 12.82
C LEU A 295 14.67 1.27 11.73
N GLN A 296 14.28 1.14 10.47
CA GLN A 296 15.15 1.14 9.31
C GLN A 296 14.74 2.21 8.31
N GLN A 297 15.72 2.72 7.57
CA GLN A 297 15.55 3.65 6.46
C GLN A 297 15.33 2.85 5.17
N GLU A 298 14.17 3.02 4.55
CA GLU A 298 13.77 2.29 3.35
C GLU A 298 13.41 3.23 2.20
N VAL A 299 13.53 2.75 0.96
CA VAL A 299 13.01 3.44 -0.23
C VAL A 299 11.95 2.57 -0.89
N TYR A 300 10.77 3.13 -1.11
CA TYR A 300 9.70 2.46 -1.85
C TYR A 300 8.99 3.46 -2.75
N ASN A 301 8.75 3.08 -4.01
CA ASN A 301 8.09 3.95 -5.00
C ASN A 301 8.67 5.38 -5.01
N ARG A 302 10.01 5.49 -5.01
CA ARG A 302 10.80 6.75 -4.98
C ARG A 302 10.74 7.57 -3.67
N ARG A 303 9.90 7.20 -2.70
CA ARG A 303 9.81 7.89 -1.41
C ARG A 303 10.72 7.23 -0.36
N ARG A 304 11.21 8.07 0.56
CA ARG A 304 12.08 7.68 1.67
C ARG A 304 11.27 7.52 2.95
N TYR A 305 11.31 6.33 3.53
CA TYR A 305 10.50 5.97 4.70
C TYR A 305 11.36 5.55 5.88
N LEU A 306 10.74 5.60 7.05
CA LEU A 306 11.13 4.82 8.20
C LEU A 306 10.11 3.72 8.48
N THR A 307 10.57 2.48 8.63
CA THR A 307 9.70 1.33 8.96
C THR A 307 10.51 0.23 9.63
N CYS A 308 9.81 -0.75 10.20
CA CYS A 308 10.40 -1.86 10.93
C CYS A 308 9.62 -3.13 10.61
N TYR A 309 10.28 -4.26 10.41
CA TYR A 309 9.61 -5.53 10.06
C TYR A 309 9.62 -6.58 11.18
N GLY A 310 10.11 -6.23 12.38
CA GLY A 310 10.13 -7.12 13.53
C GLY A 310 10.50 -6.41 14.82
N LYS A 311 9.91 -6.80 15.95
CA LYS A 311 10.22 -6.19 17.25
C LYS A 311 11.51 -6.76 17.82
N GLU A 312 12.28 -5.91 18.50
CA GLU A 312 13.45 -6.30 19.27
C GLU A 312 13.25 -5.98 20.74
N GLN A 313 13.95 -6.71 21.61
CA GLN A 313 13.91 -6.44 23.04
C GLN A 313 14.70 -5.16 23.35
N LYS A 314 14.03 -4.17 23.92
CA LYS A 314 14.66 -3.02 24.55
C LYS A 314 14.82 -3.33 26.04
N THR A 315 16.04 -3.18 26.56
CA THR A 315 16.35 -3.43 27.96
C THR A 315 16.94 -2.20 28.62
N SER A 316 16.68 -2.02 29.91
CA SER A 316 17.31 -1.01 30.76
C SER A 316 17.79 -1.66 32.05
N PHE A 317 19.04 -1.38 32.39
CA PHE A 317 19.66 -1.81 33.64
C PHE A 317 20.07 -0.57 34.42
N GLY A 318 19.80 -0.58 35.72
CA GLY A 318 20.41 0.36 36.65
C GLY A 318 21.88 0.02 36.90
N THR A 319 22.37 0.25 38.11
CA THR A 319 23.74 -0.15 38.47
C THR A 319 23.85 -1.67 38.42
N ILE A 320 24.78 -2.20 37.62
CA ILE A 320 25.06 -3.63 37.52
C ILE A 320 26.15 -3.98 38.55
N TYR A 321 25.80 -4.84 39.52
CA TYR A 321 26.72 -5.33 40.55
C TYR A 321 27.39 -6.63 40.13
N ILE A 322 26.66 -7.48 39.41
CA ILE A 322 27.15 -8.75 38.88
C ILE A 322 26.75 -8.84 37.41
N ASP A 323 27.71 -9.18 36.55
CA ASP A 323 27.50 -9.55 35.15
C ASP A 323 28.20 -10.89 34.89
N ARG A 324 27.47 -12.00 35.09
CA ARG A 324 28.03 -13.35 35.02
C ARG A 324 27.56 -14.01 33.73
N GLY A 325 28.50 -14.26 32.82
CA GLY A 325 28.24 -15.02 31.60
C GLY A 325 27.80 -16.45 31.91
N GLY A 326 27.00 -17.02 31.01
CA GLY A 326 26.48 -18.39 31.12
C GLY A 326 27.46 -19.46 30.67
N GLY A 327 28.61 -19.06 30.11
CA GLY A 327 29.73 -19.96 29.84
C GLY A 327 30.47 -20.38 31.10
N THR A 328 31.08 -21.57 31.04
CA THR A 328 31.84 -22.24 32.12
C THR A 328 31.17 -22.16 33.51
N PRO A 329 30.24 -23.06 33.84
CA PRO A 329 29.66 -23.16 35.19
C PRO A 329 30.73 -23.57 36.22
N ASP A 330 30.53 -23.18 37.49
CA ASP A 330 31.39 -23.54 38.61
C ASP A 330 31.34 -25.05 38.93
N SER A 331 30.17 -25.66 38.72
CA SER A 331 29.97 -27.12 38.77
C SER A 331 28.74 -27.52 37.96
N TYR A 332 28.70 -28.75 37.44
CA TYR A 332 27.53 -29.28 36.74
C TYR A 332 27.40 -30.80 36.93
N THR A 333 26.19 -31.33 36.75
CA THR A 333 25.88 -32.77 36.79
C THR A 333 25.20 -33.20 35.50
N GLY A 334 25.41 -34.45 35.07
CA GLY A 334 24.79 -34.98 33.85
C GLY A 334 25.44 -34.46 32.56
N ILE A 335 24.69 -34.52 31.46
CA ILE A 335 25.16 -34.08 30.13
C ILE A 335 24.92 -32.58 30.00
N ALA A 336 25.97 -31.80 29.75
CA ALA A 336 25.88 -30.38 29.44
C ALA A 336 26.82 -30.04 28.27
N SER A 337 26.36 -29.20 27.36
CA SER A 337 27.19 -28.58 26.32
C SER A 337 27.56 -27.17 26.76
N ILE A 338 28.85 -26.91 26.89
CA ILE A 338 29.39 -25.66 27.44
C ILE A 338 30.27 -25.02 26.38
N SER A 339 30.02 -23.73 26.10
CA SER A 339 30.90 -22.87 25.32
C SER A 339 31.44 -21.73 26.20
N ASP A 340 32.24 -20.86 25.60
CA ASP A 340 32.76 -19.66 26.27
C ASP A 340 31.65 -18.69 26.72
N TYR A 341 30.46 -18.77 26.11
CA TYR A 341 29.39 -17.80 26.30
C TYR A 341 28.04 -18.40 26.72
N MET A 342 27.82 -19.71 26.55
CA MET A 342 26.56 -20.34 26.94
C MET A 342 26.71 -21.74 27.54
N THR A 343 25.71 -22.16 28.30
CA THR A 343 25.52 -23.53 28.77
C THR A 343 24.16 -24.06 28.30
N VAL A 344 24.16 -25.27 27.75
CA VAL A 344 22.95 -26.01 27.34
C VAL A 344 22.88 -27.32 28.12
N LEU A 345 21.77 -27.56 28.80
CA LEU A 345 21.57 -28.76 29.60
C LEU A 345 20.93 -29.89 28.78
N GLY A 346 21.42 -31.10 28.99
CA GLY A 346 20.73 -32.34 28.64
C GLY A 346 19.67 -32.71 29.67
N GLU A 347 18.95 -33.81 29.42
CA GLU A 347 17.90 -34.29 30.32
C GLU A 347 18.46 -34.63 31.72
N GLY A 348 17.80 -34.14 32.76
CA GLY A 348 18.19 -34.37 34.17
C GLY A 348 19.49 -33.68 34.61
N ALA A 349 20.12 -32.88 33.75
CA ALA A 349 21.36 -32.16 34.07
C ALA A 349 21.11 -30.90 34.92
N THR A 350 22.15 -30.44 35.61
CA THR A 350 22.15 -29.17 36.36
C THR A 350 23.48 -28.46 36.16
N ALA A 351 23.49 -27.13 36.24
CA ALA A 351 24.72 -26.34 36.28
C ALA A 351 24.59 -25.18 37.29
N THR A 352 25.65 -24.96 38.07
CA THR A 352 25.71 -23.98 39.16
C THR A 352 26.71 -22.88 38.81
N PHE A 353 26.32 -21.65 39.10
CA PHE A 353 27.10 -20.43 38.94
C PHE A 353 27.18 -19.72 40.29
N ASN A 354 28.38 -19.50 40.78
CA ASN A 354 28.62 -18.78 42.03
C ASN A 354 28.77 -17.28 41.76
N PHE A 355 28.27 -16.46 42.68
CA PHE A 355 28.50 -15.01 42.69
C PHE A 355 28.53 -14.47 44.11
N THR A 356 29.15 -13.31 44.31
CA THR A 356 29.33 -12.71 45.64
C THR A 356 28.71 -11.33 45.67
N ILE A 357 27.89 -11.05 46.69
CA ILE A 357 27.32 -9.73 46.95
C ILE A 357 28.13 -9.06 48.07
N GLU A 358 28.66 -7.88 47.81
CA GLU A 358 29.51 -7.16 48.78
C GLU A 358 28.70 -6.56 49.95
N GLN A 359 27.50 -6.06 49.65
CA GLN A 359 26.64 -5.38 50.63
C GLN A 359 25.24 -5.95 50.62
N ALA A 360 24.69 -6.23 51.80
CA ALA A 360 23.30 -6.65 51.91
C ALA A 360 22.39 -5.54 51.39
N GLY A 361 21.39 -5.90 50.58
CA GLY A 361 20.54 -4.91 49.92
C GLY A 361 19.43 -5.56 49.11
N THR A 362 18.74 -4.72 48.35
CA THR A 362 17.62 -5.11 47.48
C THR A 362 18.07 -4.97 46.03
N TYR A 363 17.90 -6.04 45.25
CA TYR A 363 18.43 -6.15 43.89
C TYR A 363 17.40 -6.76 42.94
N ASP A 364 17.49 -6.37 41.68
CA ASP A 364 16.86 -7.06 40.56
C ASP A 364 17.83 -8.10 39.98
N ILE A 365 17.30 -9.26 39.63
CA ILE A 365 18.04 -10.32 38.96
C ILE A 365 17.41 -10.57 37.60
N ALA A 366 18.20 -10.46 36.53
CA ALA A 366 17.79 -10.75 35.17
C ALA A 366 18.61 -11.91 34.61
N VAL A 367 17.99 -12.82 33.87
CA VAL A 367 18.65 -13.95 33.21
C VAL A 367 18.63 -13.77 31.71
N ARG A 368 19.71 -14.15 31.03
CA ARG A 368 19.80 -14.10 29.57
C ARG A 368 19.65 -15.50 29.00
N LEU A 369 18.60 -15.71 28.22
CA LEU A 369 18.25 -16.99 27.62
C LEU A 369 18.14 -16.86 26.10
N ALA A 370 18.31 -17.95 25.37
CA ALA A 370 17.78 -18.09 24.02
C ALA A 370 17.05 -19.43 23.90
N PHE A 371 15.86 -19.37 23.31
CA PHE A 371 15.12 -20.57 22.96
C PHE A 371 15.34 -20.84 21.47
N PRO A 372 16.15 -21.87 21.11
CA PRO A 372 16.59 -22.04 19.74
C PRO A 372 15.51 -22.59 18.81
N PHE A 373 14.44 -23.17 19.37
CA PHE A 373 13.36 -23.78 18.60
C PHE A 373 12.09 -23.97 19.45
N TRP A 374 10.92 -24.14 18.82
CA TRP A 374 9.61 -24.19 19.50
C TRP A 374 9.46 -25.31 20.54
N ASP A 375 10.13 -26.44 20.32
CA ASP A 375 10.14 -27.56 21.27
C ASP A 375 11.25 -27.46 22.31
N LYS A 376 12.15 -26.47 22.21
CA LYS A 376 13.27 -26.21 23.15
C LYS A 376 12.95 -24.94 23.92
N ASN A 377 11.93 -25.02 24.76
CA ASN A 377 11.17 -23.84 25.18
C ASN A 377 10.99 -23.67 26.68
N ALA A 378 11.70 -24.42 27.52
CA ALA A 378 11.61 -24.26 28.98
C ALA A 378 12.94 -24.53 29.70
N LEU A 379 13.25 -23.71 30.70
CA LEU A 379 14.41 -23.86 31.59
C LEU A 379 14.04 -23.40 33.01
N ASN A 380 14.41 -24.19 34.03
CA ASN A 380 14.25 -23.76 35.41
C ASN A 380 15.54 -23.11 35.92
N VAL A 381 15.39 -21.95 36.56
CA VAL A 381 16.48 -21.21 37.19
C VAL A 381 16.17 -21.06 38.67
N SER A 382 17.17 -21.27 39.52
CA SER A 382 17.06 -21.12 40.97
C SER A 382 18.15 -20.19 41.48
N VAL A 383 17.80 -19.24 42.35
CA VAL A 383 18.76 -18.44 43.11
C VAL A 383 18.55 -18.74 44.58
N ASP A 384 19.59 -19.24 45.25
CA ASP A 384 19.57 -19.67 46.66
C ASP A 384 18.33 -20.53 47.02
N GLY A 385 17.99 -21.48 46.14
CA GLY A 385 16.87 -22.41 46.31
C GLY A 385 15.49 -21.87 45.90
N SER A 386 15.31 -20.56 45.72
CA SER A 386 14.10 -19.97 45.16
C SER A 386 14.12 -20.14 43.64
N SER A 387 13.11 -20.80 43.08
CA SER A 387 13.11 -21.23 41.67
C SER A 387 12.03 -20.54 40.84
N LYS A 388 12.34 -20.32 39.55
CA LYS A 388 11.43 -19.81 38.53
C LYS A 388 11.66 -20.58 37.23
N THR A 389 10.59 -21.12 36.67
CA THR A 389 10.59 -21.70 35.33
C THR A 389 10.37 -20.60 34.30
N PHE A 390 11.26 -20.49 33.33
CA PHE A 390 11.07 -19.71 32.13
C PHE A 390 10.57 -20.64 31.04
N SER A 391 9.42 -20.33 30.45
CA SER A 391 8.85 -21.12 29.36
C SER A 391 8.10 -20.25 28.36
N GLU A 392 8.13 -20.64 27.09
CA GLU A 392 7.38 -19.98 26.03
C GLU A 392 6.65 -21.01 25.15
N SER A 393 5.36 -20.80 24.89
CA SER A 393 4.55 -21.75 24.10
C SER A 393 3.90 -21.12 22.87
N ARG A 394 4.00 -19.80 22.69
CA ARG A 394 3.50 -19.10 21.50
C ARG A 394 4.36 -19.49 20.29
N LEU A 395 3.73 -19.92 19.20
CA LEU A 395 4.44 -20.21 17.95
C LEU A 395 5.10 -18.96 17.35
N TRP A 396 4.45 -17.81 17.50
CA TRP A 396 4.83 -16.53 16.89
C TRP A 396 5.76 -15.65 17.75
N TRP A 397 6.34 -16.18 18.83
CA TRP A 397 7.12 -15.36 19.75
C TRP A 397 8.35 -14.72 19.06
N PRO A 398 8.50 -13.38 19.08
CA PRO A 398 9.47 -12.69 18.22
C PRO A 398 10.93 -12.93 18.62
N TYR A 399 11.17 -13.42 19.85
CA TYR A 399 12.52 -13.72 20.34
C TYR A 399 12.94 -15.17 20.09
N TRP A 400 12.15 -15.98 19.40
CA TRP A 400 12.61 -17.30 18.95
C TRP A 400 13.94 -17.17 18.19
N ARG A 401 14.91 -18.02 18.54
CA ARG A 401 16.27 -18.02 17.98
C ARG A 401 17.11 -16.77 18.29
N ARG A 402 16.67 -15.91 19.21
CA ARG A 402 17.41 -14.73 19.67
C ARG A 402 17.66 -14.81 21.17
N THR A 403 18.71 -14.13 21.64
CA THR A 403 18.91 -13.98 23.09
C THR A 403 18.01 -12.88 23.63
N CYS A 404 17.37 -13.11 24.77
CA CYS A 404 16.57 -12.13 25.49
C CYS A 404 16.92 -12.13 26.99
N TRP A 405 16.80 -10.97 27.64
CA TRP A 405 16.90 -10.81 29.08
C TRP A 405 15.52 -10.90 29.72
N LEU A 406 15.32 -11.82 30.65
CA LEU A 406 14.05 -11.99 31.34
C LEU A 406 14.22 -11.72 32.83
N SER A 407 13.24 -11.06 33.44
CA SER A 407 13.28 -10.81 34.88
C SER A 407 13.14 -12.13 35.65
N PHE A 408 14.12 -12.45 36.49
CA PHE A 408 14.00 -13.55 37.44
C PHE A 408 13.28 -13.09 38.71
N ALA A 409 13.74 -11.99 39.30
CA ALA A 409 13.12 -11.36 40.46
C ALA A 409 13.38 -9.86 40.44
N SER A 410 12.36 -9.08 40.81
CA SER A 410 12.49 -7.65 41.09
C SER A 410 12.41 -7.39 42.59
N GLY A 411 13.28 -6.54 43.12
CA GLY A 411 13.27 -6.16 44.53
C GLY A 411 13.65 -7.29 45.50
N ARG A 412 14.56 -8.18 45.11
CA ARG A 412 14.99 -9.33 45.93
C ARG A 412 16.04 -8.92 46.96
N SER A 413 15.80 -9.24 48.23
CA SER A 413 16.81 -9.06 49.28
C SER A 413 17.91 -10.12 49.20
N LEU A 414 19.17 -9.68 49.07
CA LEU A 414 20.36 -10.53 49.14
C LEU A 414 21.24 -10.07 50.30
N SER A 415 21.79 -11.02 51.06
CA SER A 415 22.79 -10.75 52.11
C SER A 415 24.15 -10.41 51.49
N ALA A 416 25.06 -9.81 52.27
CA ALA A 416 26.47 -9.83 51.88
C ALA A 416 27.01 -11.27 51.97
N GLY A 417 27.76 -11.73 50.98
CA GLY A 417 28.37 -13.06 50.95
C GLY A 417 28.19 -13.80 49.63
N ASN A 418 28.44 -15.12 49.66
CA ASN A 418 28.35 -15.99 48.49
C ASN A 418 26.92 -16.47 48.26
N HIS A 419 26.52 -16.44 46.99
CA HIS A 419 25.22 -16.84 46.48
C HIS A 419 25.39 -17.79 45.30
N THR A 420 24.32 -18.52 44.99
CA THR A 420 24.32 -19.50 43.89
C THR A 420 23.13 -19.28 42.97
N LEU A 421 23.40 -19.31 41.66
CA LEU A 421 22.38 -19.49 40.63
C LEU A 421 22.54 -20.88 40.02
N VAL A 422 21.46 -21.66 40.01
CA VAL A 422 21.43 -23.02 39.45
C VAL A 422 20.44 -23.07 38.30
N ILE A 423 20.90 -23.50 37.12
CA ILE A 423 20.02 -23.88 36.03
C ILE A 423 19.80 -25.39 36.06
N SER A 424 18.56 -25.82 35.84
CA SER A 424 18.14 -27.23 35.94
C SER A 424 16.87 -27.49 35.13
N GLY A 425 16.56 -28.77 34.91
CA GLY A 425 15.28 -29.20 34.35
C GLY A 425 14.92 -28.55 33.01
N GLY A 426 13.63 -28.52 32.67
CA GLY A 426 13.14 -27.96 31.41
C GLY A 426 13.25 -28.92 30.23
N VAL A 427 13.13 -28.39 29.01
CA VAL A 427 13.29 -29.18 27.77
C VAL A 427 14.73 -29.06 27.27
N PRO A 428 15.46 -30.17 27.07
CA PRO A 428 16.86 -30.14 26.65
C PRO A 428 17.05 -29.33 25.37
N GLY A 429 17.88 -28.28 25.42
CA GLY A 429 18.18 -27.44 24.25
C GLY A 429 18.06 -25.94 24.50
N VAL A 430 17.42 -25.48 25.58
CA VAL A 430 17.44 -24.04 25.93
C VAL A 430 18.86 -23.59 26.24
N GLN A 431 19.24 -22.44 25.69
CA GLN A 431 20.58 -21.88 25.81
C GLN A 431 20.61 -20.83 26.93
N PHE A 432 21.40 -21.07 27.97
CA PHE A 432 21.63 -20.11 29.05
C PHE A 432 22.88 -19.28 28.77
N TYR A 433 22.71 -17.96 28.62
CA TYR A 433 23.80 -17.02 28.29
C TYR A 433 24.32 -16.23 29.49
N GLY A 434 23.70 -16.36 30.67
CA GLY A 434 24.18 -15.73 31.90
C GLY A 434 23.09 -15.01 32.68
N PHE A 435 23.51 -14.19 33.64
CA PHE A 435 22.62 -13.39 34.47
C PHE A 435 23.31 -12.13 34.98
N ARG A 436 22.47 -11.16 35.39
CA ARG A 436 22.90 -9.94 36.05
C ARG A 436 22.19 -9.76 37.37
N VAL A 437 22.91 -9.20 38.34
CA VAL A 437 22.35 -8.64 39.57
C VAL A 437 22.54 -7.13 39.51
N CYS A 438 21.45 -6.38 39.61
CA CYS A 438 21.45 -4.95 39.35
C CYS A 438 20.49 -4.19 40.28
N SER A 439 20.55 -2.86 40.30
CA SER A 439 19.65 -2.05 41.13
C SER A 439 18.21 -2.01 40.61
N SER A 440 18.03 -2.19 39.30
CA SER A 440 16.74 -2.19 38.63
C SER A 440 16.88 -2.79 37.24
N PHE A 441 15.90 -3.57 36.78
CA PHE A 441 15.82 -4.10 35.42
C PHE A 441 14.43 -3.92 34.83
N SER A 442 14.36 -3.47 33.58
CA SER A 442 13.13 -3.46 32.79
C SER A 442 13.40 -3.91 31.36
N GLU A 443 12.39 -4.54 30.75
CA GLU A 443 12.39 -4.88 29.33
C GLU A 443 11.04 -4.55 28.69
N GLU A 444 11.05 -4.29 27.39
CA GLU A 444 9.85 -4.16 26.57
C GLU A 444 10.19 -4.51 25.11
N PRO A 445 9.24 -5.03 24.32
CA PRO A 445 9.42 -5.12 22.88
C PRO A 445 9.34 -3.73 22.25
N SER A 446 10.25 -3.44 21.33
CA SER A 446 10.35 -2.16 20.64
C SER A 446 10.41 -2.35 19.13
N ALA A 447 9.68 -1.49 18.40
CA ALA A 447 9.82 -1.33 16.96
C ALA A 447 10.77 -0.16 16.60
N GLY A 448 11.49 0.38 17.59
CA GLY A 448 12.41 1.50 17.45
C GLY A 448 11.73 2.86 17.68
N GLU A 449 12.49 3.93 17.49
CA GLU A 449 11.99 5.31 17.51
C GLU A 449 12.82 6.19 16.58
N ALA A 450 12.21 7.26 16.07
CA ALA A 450 12.90 8.28 15.30
C ALA A 450 12.64 9.66 15.88
N THR A 451 13.67 10.50 15.83
CA THR A 451 13.62 11.88 16.32
C THR A 451 13.80 12.84 15.14
N PHE A 452 12.93 13.84 15.03
CA PHE A 452 12.91 14.86 13.99
C PHE A 452 13.10 16.25 14.61
N THR A 453 13.84 17.12 13.94
CA THR A 453 14.13 18.50 14.38
C THR A 453 13.23 19.50 13.66
N LEU A 454 12.15 19.94 14.32
CA LEU A 454 11.22 20.93 13.78
C LEU A 454 11.80 22.34 13.89
N SER A 455 11.95 23.05 12.78
CA SER A 455 12.69 24.31 12.69
C SER A 455 11.87 25.45 12.05
N PRO A 456 10.67 25.79 12.55
CA PRO A 456 9.83 26.81 11.92
C PRO A 456 10.55 28.16 11.86
N ARG A 457 10.44 28.85 10.72
CA ARG A 457 11.00 30.20 10.47
C ARG A 457 9.90 31.19 10.10
N GLN A 458 10.19 32.48 10.15
CA GLN A 458 9.26 33.49 9.66
C GLN A 458 9.37 33.56 8.12
N PHE A 459 8.24 33.71 7.45
CA PHE A 459 8.21 34.04 6.03
C PHE A 459 7.90 35.53 5.84
N LEU A 460 8.09 36.04 4.64
CA LEU A 460 7.60 37.36 4.26
C LEU A 460 6.21 37.22 3.65
N ASP A 461 5.26 38.02 4.12
CA ASP A 461 3.93 38.13 3.50
C ASP A 461 3.99 38.89 2.16
N VAL A 462 2.85 39.00 1.48
CA VAL A 462 2.70 39.77 0.23
C VAL A 462 3.06 41.26 0.36
N ASN A 463 3.14 41.80 1.58
CA ASN A 463 3.56 43.18 1.87
C ASN A 463 5.04 43.27 2.29
N GLY A 464 5.79 42.16 2.23
CA GLY A 464 7.18 42.07 2.66
C GLY A 464 7.39 42.18 4.17
N GLN A 465 6.35 41.96 4.98
CA GLN A 465 6.45 41.95 6.44
C GLN A 465 6.70 40.53 6.95
N PRO A 466 7.54 40.34 7.99
CA PRO A 466 7.69 39.06 8.65
C PRO A 466 6.35 38.54 9.18
N ALA A 467 6.02 37.30 8.85
CA ALA A 467 4.77 36.64 9.19
C ALA A 467 5.01 35.31 9.88
N THR A 468 4.09 34.98 10.78
CA THR A 468 3.97 33.70 11.48
C THR A 468 2.50 33.29 11.49
N PRO A 469 2.19 32.02 11.78
CA PRO A 469 0.81 31.62 12.03
C PRO A 469 0.16 32.48 13.12
N ASP A 470 -1.15 32.73 13.01
CA ASP A 470 -1.91 33.48 14.03
C ASP A 470 -2.21 32.60 15.24
N LYS A 471 -2.75 31.40 15.01
CA LYS A 471 -3.12 30.47 16.09
C LYS A 471 -1.97 29.62 16.60
N GLY A 472 -0.93 29.41 15.81
CA GLY A 472 0.18 28.49 16.10
C GLY A 472 0.32 27.43 15.03
N PHE A 473 0.89 26.27 15.39
CA PHE A 473 1.25 25.24 14.41
C PHE A 473 0.44 23.95 14.59
N LYS A 474 0.36 23.18 13.52
CA LYS A 474 0.01 21.76 13.57
C LYS A 474 1.08 20.93 12.87
N LEU A 475 1.42 19.81 13.50
CA LEU A 475 2.26 18.78 12.93
C LEU A 475 1.37 17.70 12.33
N THR A 476 1.56 17.40 11.04
CA THR A 476 0.89 16.31 10.34
C THR A 476 1.89 15.25 9.94
N CYS A 477 1.63 14.00 10.32
CA CYS A 477 2.38 12.83 9.90
C CYS A 477 1.65 12.15 8.73
N GLU A 478 2.32 12.02 7.58
CA GLU A 478 1.87 11.16 6.48
C GLU A 478 2.44 9.76 6.69
N MET A 479 1.54 8.79 6.86
CA MET A 479 1.86 7.42 7.24
C MET A 479 1.25 6.45 6.24
N LEU A 480 1.97 5.40 5.88
CA LEU A 480 1.40 4.26 5.18
C LEU A 480 1.20 3.12 6.18
N ARG A 481 -0.07 2.74 6.38
CA ARG A 481 -0.51 1.62 7.22
C ARG A 481 -0.85 0.42 6.35
N ARG A 482 -0.97 -0.76 6.96
CA ARG A 482 -1.34 -1.99 6.25
C ARG A 482 -2.35 -2.78 7.05
N LYS A 483 -3.11 -3.63 6.35
CA LYS A 483 -3.99 -4.62 6.99
C LYS A 483 -3.12 -5.58 7.82
N PRO A 484 -3.54 -5.94 9.06
CA PRO A 484 -2.83 -6.92 9.88
C PRO A 484 -2.58 -8.24 9.14
N ASP A 485 -1.41 -8.85 9.33
CA ASP A 485 -1.14 -10.22 8.90
C ASP A 485 -1.13 -11.15 10.11
N SER A 486 -1.23 -12.47 9.90
CA SER A 486 -1.06 -13.43 11.00
C SER A 486 0.30 -13.24 11.67
N ALA A 487 0.36 -13.31 13.00
CA ALA A 487 1.59 -13.13 13.75
C ALA A 487 2.67 -14.06 13.23
N LEU A 488 3.85 -13.51 12.94
CA LEU A 488 4.87 -14.22 12.19
C LEU A 488 5.48 -15.36 13.01
N VAL A 489 5.45 -16.57 12.46
CA VAL A 489 6.11 -17.76 13.03
C VAL A 489 7.44 -18.01 12.31
N TRP A 490 7.41 -17.95 10.97
CA TRP A 490 8.59 -18.08 10.11
C TRP A 490 8.42 -17.28 8.82
N TYR A 491 9.47 -16.60 8.39
CA TYR A 491 9.57 -15.96 7.08
C TYR A 491 10.80 -16.51 6.39
N GLU A 492 10.63 -17.06 5.20
CA GLU A 492 11.71 -17.58 4.38
C GLU A 492 11.66 -17.00 2.98
N ASP A 493 12.75 -16.36 2.58
CA ASP A 493 12.99 -15.87 1.22
C ASP A 493 14.26 -16.49 0.61
N PHE A 494 14.90 -17.43 1.32
CA PHE A 494 16.06 -18.22 0.92
C PHE A 494 17.35 -17.42 0.69
N ARG A 495 17.39 -16.16 1.16
CA ARG A 495 18.54 -15.24 0.96
C ARG A 495 19.56 -15.25 2.10
N ASP A 496 19.32 -15.98 3.18
CA ASP A 496 20.24 -16.09 4.33
C ASP A 496 21.52 -16.86 3.95
N ASP A 497 22.71 -16.49 4.46
CA ASP A 497 24.00 -17.10 4.06
C ASP A 497 23.97 -18.63 3.91
N THR A 498 23.35 -19.34 4.87
CA THR A 498 22.99 -20.76 4.73
C THR A 498 21.49 -20.87 4.45
N PRO A 499 21.05 -21.18 3.22
CA PRO A 499 19.63 -21.12 2.85
C PRO A 499 18.76 -22.19 3.50
N LEU A 500 19.29 -23.41 3.64
CA LEU A 500 18.56 -24.57 4.18
C LEU A 500 19.38 -25.26 5.28
N PRO A 501 19.58 -24.63 6.45
CA PRO A 501 20.32 -25.26 7.53
C PRO A 501 19.54 -26.45 8.13
N ASP A 502 20.21 -27.59 8.30
CA ASP A 502 19.64 -28.84 8.86
C ASP A 502 19.08 -28.71 10.29
N SER A 503 19.36 -27.59 10.96
CA SER A 503 18.77 -27.24 12.27
C SER A 503 17.30 -26.88 12.16
N TYR A 504 16.85 -26.36 11.01
CA TYR A 504 15.51 -25.82 10.82
C TYR A 504 14.72 -26.52 9.72
N TRP A 505 15.40 -27.21 8.81
CA TRP A 505 14.78 -27.86 7.67
C TRP A 505 14.92 -29.38 7.73
N THR A 506 13.95 -30.06 7.12
CA THR A 506 14.02 -31.49 6.86
C THR A 506 13.34 -31.80 5.54
N THR A 507 14.01 -32.58 4.69
CA THR A 507 13.45 -33.08 3.43
C THR A 507 12.73 -34.39 3.72
N LEU A 508 11.41 -34.39 3.61
CA LEU A 508 10.59 -35.58 3.86
C LEU A 508 10.53 -36.49 2.62
N SER A 509 10.65 -35.91 1.42
CA SER A 509 10.74 -36.63 0.15
C SER A 509 11.22 -35.71 -0.98
N GLY A 510 11.75 -36.30 -2.06
CA GLY A 510 12.22 -35.56 -3.23
C GLY A 510 13.56 -34.85 -3.00
N GLU A 511 13.85 -33.85 -3.82
CA GLU A 511 15.11 -33.12 -3.80
C GLU A 511 14.82 -31.61 -3.88
N TRP A 512 15.53 -30.85 -3.06
CA TRP A 512 15.39 -29.40 -2.93
C TRP A 512 16.76 -28.75 -2.86
N SER A 513 16.92 -27.64 -3.57
CA SER A 513 18.12 -26.82 -3.55
C SER A 513 17.73 -25.34 -3.64
N VAL A 514 18.66 -24.44 -3.35
CA VAL A 514 18.43 -23.01 -3.50
C VAL A 514 19.36 -22.49 -4.58
N TRP A 515 18.78 -22.04 -5.68
CA TRP A 515 19.48 -21.26 -6.70
C TRP A 515 19.77 -19.86 -6.17
N ARG A 516 20.94 -19.33 -6.52
CA ARG A 516 21.40 -18.01 -6.11
C ARG A 516 22.12 -17.29 -7.23
N GLU A 517 21.91 -15.99 -7.31
CA GLU A 517 22.67 -15.14 -8.20
C GLU A 517 24.18 -15.18 -7.85
N SER A 518 25.02 -15.42 -8.85
CA SER A 518 26.44 -15.80 -8.66
C SER A 518 27.39 -14.61 -8.45
N TYR A 519 26.88 -13.37 -8.54
CA TYR A 519 27.68 -12.14 -8.51
C TYR A 519 26.94 -11.02 -7.77
N THR A 520 26.99 -10.98 -6.44
CA THR A 520 26.56 -9.80 -5.67
C THR A 520 27.53 -9.53 -4.51
N THR A 521 27.73 -8.24 -4.19
CA THR A 521 28.35 -7.80 -2.93
C THR A 521 27.30 -7.54 -1.86
N GLU A 522 26.06 -7.97 -2.10
CA GLU A 522 24.91 -7.69 -1.25
C GLU A 522 24.79 -8.75 -0.16
N ASN A 523 24.44 -8.34 1.06
CA ASN A 523 24.27 -9.25 2.20
C ASN A 523 23.05 -10.19 2.06
N ARG A 524 22.22 -10.07 1.02
CA ARG A 524 21.00 -10.88 0.77
C ARG A 524 20.75 -11.07 -0.75
N PRO A 525 21.56 -11.88 -1.45
CA PRO A 525 21.45 -12.05 -2.91
C PRO A 525 20.08 -12.62 -3.32
N TYR A 526 19.61 -12.28 -4.51
CA TYR A 526 18.39 -12.88 -5.07
C TYR A 526 18.53 -14.41 -5.11
N SER A 527 17.50 -15.10 -4.61
CA SER A 527 17.52 -16.54 -4.36
C SER A 527 16.16 -17.16 -4.61
N LEU A 528 16.15 -18.41 -5.07
CA LEU A 528 14.94 -19.18 -5.37
C LEU A 528 15.11 -20.60 -4.83
N LEU A 529 14.11 -21.10 -4.09
CA LEU A 529 14.03 -22.51 -3.76
C LEU A 529 13.54 -23.28 -5.00
N GLU A 530 14.31 -24.29 -5.40
CA GLU A 530 14.04 -25.14 -6.56
C GLU A 530 13.95 -26.60 -6.13
N GLY A 531 12.96 -27.33 -6.65
CA GLY A 531 12.85 -28.75 -6.37
C GLY A 531 11.44 -29.31 -6.44
N SER A 532 11.32 -30.55 -5.97
CA SER A 532 10.05 -31.29 -5.90
C SER A 532 10.02 -32.23 -4.70
N GLY A 533 8.85 -32.73 -4.34
CA GLY A 533 8.65 -33.57 -3.16
C GLY A 533 8.10 -32.76 -1.98
N ARG A 534 8.64 -32.95 -0.76
CA ARG A 534 8.17 -32.32 0.47
C ARG A 534 9.35 -31.79 1.29
N LEU A 535 9.43 -30.47 1.42
CA LEU A 535 10.37 -29.79 2.31
C LEU A 535 9.60 -29.20 3.48
N ALA A 536 10.06 -29.43 4.71
CA ALA A 536 9.37 -29.02 5.91
C ALA A 536 10.28 -28.23 6.87
N TRP A 537 9.66 -27.35 7.66
CA TRP A 537 10.27 -26.94 8.92
C TRP A 537 10.43 -28.16 9.82
N LYS A 538 11.55 -28.26 10.53
CA LYS A 538 11.92 -29.41 11.37
C LYS A 538 11.14 -29.47 12.69
N TYR A 539 9.82 -29.33 12.62
CA TYR A 539 8.89 -29.36 13.72
C TYR A 539 7.61 -30.11 13.31
N GLU A 540 7.28 -31.18 14.02
CA GLU A 540 6.09 -32.01 13.75
C GLU A 540 4.88 -31.66 14.64
N GLY A 541 5.00 -30.64 15.48
CA GLY A 541 3.95 -30.23 16.41
C GLY A 541 2.92 -29.25 15.85
N PHE A 542 3.01 -28.86 14.57
CA PHE A 542 2.05 -27.91 14.00
C PHE A 542 0.65 -28.53 13.94
N SER A 543 -0.35 -27.75 14.36
CA SER A 543 -1.75 -28.17 14.38
C SER A 543 -2.63 -27.09 13.78
N ASP A 544 -2.60 -25.87 14.31
CA ASP A 544 -3.24 -24.69 13.73
C ASP A 544 -2.16 -23.75 13.21
N LEU A 545 -2.17 -23.51 11.90
CA LEU A 545 -1.15 -22.71 11.23
C LEU A 545 -1.75 -21.95 10.03
N HIS A 546 -1.19 -20.78 9.75
CA HIS A 546 -1.39 -20.05 8.51
C HIS A 546 -0.11 -20.18 7.66
N ILE A 547 -0.21 -20.80 6.49
CA ILE A 547 0.94 -21.03 5.61
C ILE A 547 0.69 -20.31 4.29
N ARG A 548 1.68 -19.55 3.82
CA ARG A 548 1.67 -18.86 2.52
C ARG A 548 2.91 -19.28 1.75
N ALA A 549 2.76 -19.55 0.46
CA ALA A 549 3.87 -19.70 -0.47
C ALA A 549 3.61 -18.91 -1.75
N ARG A 550 4.69 -18.46 -2.41
CA ARG A 550 4.64 -17.98 -3.78
C ARG A 550 5.42 -18.93 -4.67
N VAL A 551 4.71 -19.56 -5.61
CA VAL A 551 5.21 -20.68 -6.40
C VAL A 551 5.09 -20.37 -7.88
N GLY A 552 6.15 -20.64 -8.64
CA GLY A 552 6.17 -20.58 -10.10
C GLY A 552 6.40 -21.97 -10.71
N PHE A 553 5.93 -22.15 -11.95
CA PHE A 553 6.08 -23.38 -12.72
C PHE A 553 7.12 -23.19 -13.83
N PRO A 554 8.28 -23.85 -13.77
CA PRO A 554 9.24 -23.88 -14.88
C PRO A 554 8.66 -24.51 -16.15
N GLN A 555 9.35 -24.34 -17.29
CA GLN A 555 8.91 -24.87 -18.58
C GLN A 555 8.69 -26.39 -18.56
N ASN A 556 9.57 -27.13 -17.87
CA ASN A 556 9.50 -28.58 -17.65
C ASN A 556 8.65 -29.00 -16.43
N GLY A 557 8.13 -28.05 -15.65
CA GLY A 557 7.30 -28.30 -14.46
C GLY A 557 5.82 -28.60 -14.76
N GLY A 558 4.97 -28.60 -13.73
CA GLY A 558 3.53 -28.83 -13.83
C GLY A 558 2.95 -29.59 -12.63
N GLY A 559 1.74 -30.13 -12.75
CA GLY A 559 1.09 -30.84 -11.65
C GLY A 559 0.69 -29.94 -10.47
N ARG A 560 0.61 -30.52 -9.27
CA ARG A 560 0.22 -29.81 -8.05
C ARG A 560 1.43 -29.29 -7.30
N ALA A 561 1.38 -28.03 -6.88
CA ALA A 561 2.39 -27.42 -6.01
C ALA A 561 1.77 -26.42 -5.04
N GLY A 562 2.26 -26.37 -3.81
CA GLY A 562 1.78 -25.45 -2.78
C GLY A 562 2.21 -25.85 -1.38
N VAL A 563 1.36 -25.63 -0.40
CA VAL A 563 1.68 -25.77 1.03
C VAL A 563 0.98 -26.97 1.65
N PHE A 564 1.61 -27.58 2.66
CA PHE A 564 1.04 -28.72 3.37
C PHE A 564 1.11 -28.54 4.89
N LEU A 565 0.20 -29.24 5.59
CA LEU A 565 0.19 -29.40 7.05
C LEU A 565 -0.30 -30.80 7.41
N GLY A 566 0.58 -31.62 7.99
CA GLY A 566 0.29 -33.03 8.24
C GLY A 566 -0.04 -33.77 6.93
N ASN A 567 -1.31 -34.16 6.79
CA ASN A 567 -1.85 -34.79 5.58
C ASN A 567 -2.73 -33.87 4.71
N LEU A 568 -2.79 -32.57 5.03
CA LEU A 568 -3.44 -31.58 4.18
C LEU A 568 -2.48 -31.08 3.12
N PHE A 569 -2.97 -30.89 1.89
CA PHE A 569 -2.21 -30.29 0.80
C PHE A 569 -3.08 -29.25 0.08
N CYS A 570 -2.70 -27.98 0.21
CA CYS A 570 -3.34 -26.85 -0.46
C CYS A 570 -2.44 -26.40 -1.61
N CYS A 571 -2.92 -26.54 -2.84
CA CYS A 571 -2.07 -26.45 -4.01
C CYS A 571 -2.70 -25.67 -5.16
N LEU A 572 -1.82 -25.08 -5.96
CA LEU A 572 -2.07 -24.71 -7.33
C LEU A 572 -1.87 -25.97 -8.18
N ASN A 573 -2.89 -26.36 -8.94
CA ASN A 573 -2.81 -27.46 -9.88
C ASN A 573 -2.73 -26.89 -11.30
N TYR A 574 -1.54 -26.95 -11.88
CA TYR A 574 -1.29 -26.45 -13.23
C TYR A 574 -2.08 -27.25 -14.28
N ASP A 575 -2.18 -28.56 -14.11
CA ASP A 575 -2.80 -29.44 -15.11
C ASP A 575 -4.31 -29.23 -15.21
N THR A 576 -4.97 -28.94 -14.08
CA THR A 576 -6.40 -28.66 -14.04
C THR A 576 -6.74 -27.18 -14.09
N GLN A 577 -5.74 -26.29 -13.93
CA GLN A 577 -5.90 -24.84 -13.83
C GLN A 577 -6.82 -24.46 -12.65
N ARG A 578 -6.52 -25.00 -11.47
CA ARG A 578 -7.33 -24.80 -10.25
C ARG A 578 -6.48 -24.61 -9.01
N VAL A 579 -7.05 -23.92 -8.04
CA VAL A 579 -6.64 -23.99 -6.63
C VAL A 579 -7.40 -25.14 -5.99
N GLU A 580 -6.72 -26.01 -5.24
CA GLU A 580 -7.28 -27.23 -4.68
C GLU A 580 -6.84 -27.46 -3.23
N LEU A 581 -7.67 -28.15 -2.45
CA LEU A 581 -7.33 -28.61 -1.11
C LEU A 581 -7.62 -30.10 -0.98
N TYR A 582 -6.62 -30.86 -0.55
CA TYR A 582 -6.69 -32.29 -0.31
C TYR A 582 -6.51 -32.62 1.17
N GLN A 583 -7.12 -33.71 1.63
CA GLN A 583 -6.74 -34.43 2.85
C GLN A 583 -6.44 -35.89 2.48
N GLY A 584 -5.16 -36.27 2.51
CA GLY A 584 -4.72 -37.53 1.89
C GLY A 584 -5.00 -37.51 0.39
N SER A 585 -5.72 -38.51 -0.12
CA SER A 585 -6.14 -38.59 -1.53
C SER A 585 -7.47 -37.89 -1.83
N SER A 586 -8.21 -37.44 -0.81
CA SER A 586 -9.55 -36.87 -0.98
C SER A 586 -9.48 -35.37 -1.29
N LEU A 587 -10.08 -34.95 -2.40
CA LEU A 587 -10.27 -33.53 -2.75
C LEU A 587 -11.43 -32.95 -1.93
N LEU A 588 -11.18 -31.87 -1.20
CA LEU A 588 -12.15 -31.24 -0.28
C LEU A 588 -12.74 -29.94 -0.81
N GLY A 589 -12.05 -29.26 -1.73
CA GLY A 589 -12.51 -28.00 -2.31
C GLY A 589 -11.64 -27.58 -3.47
N SER A 590 -12.21 -26.78 -4.38
CA SER A 590 -11.48 -26.30 -5.54
C SER A 590 -12.08 -25.03 -6.15
N TYR A 591 -11.23 -24.20 -6.78
CA TYR A 591 -11.57 -22.94 -7.43
C TYR A 591 -10.84 -22.82 -8.77
N ALA A 592 -11.54 -22.49 -9.86
CA ALA A 592 -10.94 -22.35 -11.18
C ALA A 592 -10.17 -21.03 -11.32
N THR A 593 -9.00 -21.07 -11.93
CA THR A 593 -8.13 -19.91 -12.18
C THR A 593 -7.22 -20.21 -13.37
N SER A 594 -6.25 -19.36 -13.70
CA SER A 594 -5.28 -19.63 -14.76
C SER A 594 -3.85 -19.39 -14.29
N PHE A 595 -2.94 -20.26 -14.74
CA PHE A 595 -1.52 -20.24 -14.45
C PHE A 595 -0.74 -20.48 -15.74
N SER A 596 0.36 -19.76 -15.91
CA SER A 596 1.33 -19.94 -16.99
C SER A 596 2.65 -20.45 -16.45
N LYS A 597 3.39 -21.12 -17.34
CA LYS A 597 4.77 -21.49 -17.08
C LYS A 597 5.70 -20.31 -17.34
N THR A 598 6.81 -20.28 -16.63
CA THR A 598 7.90 -19.34 -16.84
C THR A 598 8.86 -19.90 -17.90
N PRO A 599 9.19 -19.13 -18.96
CA PRO A 599 10.24 -19.50 -19.90
C PRO A 599 11.61 -19.64 -19.22
N ASP A 600 12.43 -20.61 -19.65
CA ASP A 600 13.74 -20.88 -19.03
C ASP A 600 14.65 -19.64 -18.97
N ALA A 601 14.60 -18.76 -19.97
CA ALA A 601 15.37 -17.52 -20.01
C ALA A 601 14.98 -16.49 -18.93
N GLN A 602 13.77 -16.61 -18.37
CA GLN A 602 13.23 -15.69 -17.36
C GLN A 602 13.20 -16.31 -15.96
N LEU A 603 13.46 -17.61 -15.81
CA LEU A 603 13.26 -18.34 -14.55
C LEU A 603 13.99 -17.72 -13.35
N HIS A 604 15.18 -17.17 -13.59
CA HIS A 604 16.07 -16.60 -12.58
C HIS A 604 16.15 -15.07 -12.60
N SER A 605 15.28 -14.40 -13.36
CA SER A 605 15.27 -12.94 -13.46
C SER A 605 13.88 -12.34 -13.27
N ASP A 606 12.85 -12.96 -13.85
CA ASP A 606 11.46 -12.50 -13.77
C ASP A 606 10.49 -13.69 -13.84
N PRO A 607 10.50 -14.58 -12.83
CA PRO A 607 9.62 -15.74 -12.84
C PRO A 607 8.17 -15.34 -12.63
N THR A 608 7.27 -15.96 -13.40
CA THR A 608 5.84 -15.90 -13.10
C THR A 608 5.56 -16.72 -11.84
N VAL A 609 5.20 -16.04 -10.75
CA VAL A 609 4.88 -16.66 -9.46
C VAL A 609 3.44 -16.38 -9.02
N TYR A 610 2.86 -17.33 -8.29
CA TYR A 610 1.49 -17.28 -7.81
C TYR A 610 1.42 -17.52 -6.30
N THR A 611 0.63 -16.70 -5.61
CA THR A 611 0.41 -16.85 -4.17
C THR A 611 -0.65 -17.92 -3.88
N ILE A 612 -0.34 -18.83 -2.97
CA ILE A 612 -1.26 -19.81 -2.37
C ILE A 612 -1.17 -19.74 -0.85
N GLU A 613 -2.31 -19.69 -0.16
CA GLU A 613 -2.38 -19.61 1.30
C GLU A 613 -3.41 -20.57 1.88
N MET A 614 -3.05 -21.19 3.00
CA MET A 614 -3.92 -22.07 3.78
C MET A 614 -3.89 -21.64 5.25
N ARG A 615 -5.06 -21.31 5.80
CA ARG A 615 -5.24 -21.08 7.26
C ARG A 615 -6.08 -22.19 7.85
N LYS A 616 -5.47 -23.03 8.69
CA LYS A 616 -6.17 -24.09 9.44
C LYS A 616 -6.41 -23.66 10.87
N ARG A 617 -7.67 -23.78 11.33
CA ARG A 617 -8.13 -23.58 12.71
C ARG A 617 -9.02 -24.72 13.13
N GLY A 618 -8.55 -25.56 14.06
CA GLY A 618 -9.25 -26.78 14.46
C GLY A 618 -9.57 -27.67 13.26
N ASN A 619 -10.85 -27.87 12.98
CA ASN A 619 -11.35 -28.69 11.88
C ASN A 619 -11.75 -27.87 10.63
N ARG A 620 -11.41 -26.58 10.54
CA ARG A 620 -11.72 -25.72 9.40
C ARG A 620 -10.45 -25.23 8.72
N VAL A 621 -10.50 -25.18 7.39
CA VAL A 621 -9.43 -24.66 6.54
C VAL A 621 -9.99 -23.59 5.62
N ARG A 622 -9.40 -22.40 5.62
CA ARG A 622 -9.61 -21.37 4.60
C ARG A 622 -8.48 -21.40 3.59
N VAL A 623 -8.83 -21.30 2.32
CA VAL A 623 -7.91 -21.29 1.19
C VAL A 623 -7.98 -19.94 0.48
N TYR A 624 -6.82 -19.32 0.29
CA TYR A 624 -6.67 -18.01 -0.37
C TYR A 624 -5.69 -18.12 -1.55
N SER A 625 -5.88 -17.30 -2.58
CA SER A 625 -4.94 -17.22 -3.71
C SER A 625 -5.06 -15.91 -4.48
N GLY A 626 -4.04 -15.55 -5.26
CA GLY A 626 -4.00 -14.30 -6.04
C GLY A 626 -3.44 -13.16 -5.20
N SER A 627 -4.18 -12.04 -5.06
CA SER A 627 -3.86 -11.03 -4.05
C SER A 627 -3.94 -11.63 -2.65
N SER A 628 -3.05 -11.21 -1.75
CA SER A 628 -3.06 -11.65 -0.36
C SER A 628 -4.46 -11.46 0.25
N TYR A 629 -4.91 -12.46 1.03
CA TYR A 629 -6.21 -12.48 1.71
C TYR A 629 -7.47 -12.63 0.83
N THR A 630 -7.34 -12.88 -0.48
CA THR A 630 -8.52 -13.21 -1.31
C THR A 630 -9.00 -14.63 -1.05
N LEU A 631 -10.05 -14.76 -0.22
CA LEU A 631 -10.65 -16.05 0.13
C LEU A 631 -11.28 -16.70 -1.10
N ARG A 632 -10.90 -17.95 -1.38
CA ARG A 632 -11.46 -18.76 -2.48
C ARG A 632 -12.55 -19.69 -2.00
N PHE A 633 -12.28 -20.46 -0.94
CA PHE A 633 -13.25 -21.35 -0.32
C PHE A 633 -12.83 -21.74 1.09
N THR A 634 -13.76 -22.35 1.82
CA THR A 634 -13.53 -22.98 3.13
C THR A 634 -13.89 -24.45 3.06
N ALA A 635 -13.17 -25.30 3.78
CA ALA A 635 -13.45 -26.73 3.90
C ALA A 635 -13.40 -27.20 5.36
N THR A 636 -14.16 -28.25 5.66
CA THR A 636 -14.06 -28.99 6.93
C THR A 636 -13.10 -30.16 6.75
N VAL A 637 -12.21 -30.36 7.72
CA VAL A 637 -11.17 -31.40 7.70
C VAL A 637 -11.27 -32.27 8.95
N SER A 638 -10.79 -33.51 8.85
CA SER A 638 -10.55 -34.35 10.03
C SER A 638 -9.34 -33.80 10.81
N ALA A 639 -9.29 -34.07 12.12
CA ALA A 639 -8.18 -33.67 12.98
C ALA A 639 -6.83 -34.10 12.36
N THR A 640 -5.89 -33.17 12.27
CA THR A 640 -4.59 -33.37 11.64
C THR A 640 -3.57 -32.41 12.24
N SER A 641 -2.36 -32.92 12.40
CA SER A 641 -1.17 -32.24 12.90
C SER A 641 0.06 -32.89 12.27
N GLY A 642 1.22 -32.26 12.37
CA GLY A 642 2.46 -32.82 11.85
C GLY A 642 3.41 -31.74 11.32
N TYR A 643 4.30 -32.17 10.44
CA TYR A 643 5.13 -31.27 9.65
C TYR A 643 4.30 -30.31 8.81
N ALA A 644 4.84 -29.11 8.60
CA ALA A 644 4.32 -28.12 7.68
C ALA A 644 5.44 -27.63 6.75
N GLY A 645 5.07 -27.23 5.54
CA GLY A 645 6.03 -26.71 4.57
C GLY A 645 5.49 -26.68 3.15
N ILE A 646 6.38 -26.86 2.19
CA ILE A 646 6.08 -26.82 0.75
C ILE A 646 6.09 -28.23 0.15
N GLN A 647 5.13 -28.49 -0.75
CA GLN A 647 5.00 -29.75 -1.46
C GLN A 647 4.77 -29.50 -2.95
N ALA A 648 5.45 -30.26 -3.80
CA ALA A 648 5.25 -30.23 -5.25
C ALA A 648 5.38 -31.62 -5.87
N ASP A 649 4.50 -31.94 -6.83
CA ASP A 649 4.54 -33.20 -7.59
C ASP A 649 5.73 -33.21 -8.59
N ASN A 650 6.04 -32.06 -9.18
CA ASN A 650 7.17 -31.86 -10.12
C ASN A 650 7.98 -30.62 -9.70
N GLU A 651 9.04 -30.34 -10.46
CA GLU A 651 9.91 -29.18 -10.23
C GLU A 651 9.13 -27.85 -10.23
N ILE A 652 9.43 -27.02 -9.23
CA ILE A 652 8.92 -25.66 -9.07
C ILE A 652 10.03 -24.70 -8.68
N VAL A 653 9.75 -23.40 -8.81
CA VAL A 653 10.49 -22.34 -8.13
C VAL A 653 9.61 -21.72 -7.03
N CYS A 654 10.21 -21.34 -5.92
CA CYS A 654 9.54 -20.66 -4.80
C CYS A 654 10.42 -19.53 -4.28
N ASP A 655 9.87 -18.32 -4.23
CA ASP A 655 10.59 -17.11 -3.78
C ASP A 655 10.17 -16.65 -2.37
N LEU A 656 9.16 -17.29 -1.79
CA LEU A 656 8.64 -16.97 -0.48
C LEU A 656 7.91 -18.16 0.13
N LEU A 657 8.33 -18.59 1.31
CA LEU A 657 7.61 -19.53 2.17
C LEU A 657 7.44 -18.92 3.56
N ARG A 658 6.20 -18.81 4.02
CA ARG A 658 5.86 -18.14 5.28
C ARG A 658 4.94 -19.00 6.14
N ALA A 659 5.24 -19.06 7.43
CA ALA A 659 4.34 -19.54 8.46
C ALA A 659 3.93 -18.38 9.37
N GLY A 660 2.65 -18.29 9.68
CA GLY A 660 2.10 -17.43 10.71
C GLY A 660 1.15 -18.20 11.60
N ASP A 661 0.86 -17.63 12.76
CA ASP A 661 -0.12 -18.22 13.67
C ASP A 661 -1.51 -18.23 13.02
N ALA A 662 -2.28 -19.29 13.27
CA ALA A 662 -3.61 -19.34 12.69
C ALA A 662 -4.55 -18.31 13.30
N TRP A 663 -4.39 -17.97 14.58
CA TRP A 663 -5.33 -17.19 15.39
C TRP A 663 -4.83 -15.78 15.69
N ALA A 664 -3.53 -15.63 15.94
CA ALA A 664 -2.90 -14.35 16.28
C ALA A 664 -2.54 -13.54 15.03
N TYR A 665 -2.62 -12.22 15.14
CA TYR A 665 -2.33 -11.24 14.10
C TYR A 665 -1.44 -10.12 14.64
N GLU A 666 -0.46 -9.73 13.83
CA GLU A 666 0.33 -8.53 14.03
C GLU A 666 -0.38 -7.34 13.38
N PRO A 667 -0.82 -6.35 14.17
CA PRO A 667 -1.34 -5.10 13.62
C PRO A 667 -0.20 -4.25 13.03
N TYR A 668 -0.51 -3.46 11.99
CA TYR A 668 0.43 -2.60 11.25
C TYR A 668 -0.08 -1.16 11.14
N GLU A 669 -0.54 -0.60 12.27
CA GLU A 669 -1.34 0.63 12.25
C GLU A 669 -1.04 1.63 13.37
N CYS A 670 -0.46 1.20 14.49
CA CYS A 670 -0.30 2.02 15.69
C CYS A 670 1.09 2.63 15.83
N PHE A 671 1.12 3.91 16.16
CA PHE A 671 2.33 4.66 16.49
C PHE A 671 2.01 5.81 17.43
N ASP A 672 3.03 6.29 18.14
CA ASP A 672 2.93 7.51 18.93
C ASP A 672 3.75 8.63 18.33
N VAL A 673 3.31 9.85 18.63
CA VAL A 673 4.09 11.07 18.44
C VAL A 673 4.29 11.74 19.78
N VAL A 674 5.54 12.03 20.13
CA VAL A 674 5.91 12.90 21.25
C VAL A 674 6.26 14.27 20.68
N TYR A 675 5.50 15.29 21.06
CA TYR A 675 5.61 16.65 20.53
C TYR A 675 6.59 17.50 21.34
N PRO A 676 6.94 18.70 20.85
CA PRO A 676 7.62 19.71 21.67
C PRO A 676 6.86 19.94 22.99
N GLY A 677 7.57 19.92 24.11
CA GLY A 677 6.96 19.99 25.45
C GLY A 677 6.60 18.64 26.07
N GLY A 678 6.79 17.52 25.35
CA GLY A 678 6.70 16.16 25.91
C GLY A 678 5.29 15.56 25.92
N VAL A 679 4.27 16.27 25.42
CA VAL A 679 2.93 15.72 25.21
C VAL A 679 3.02 14.55 24.23
N ARG A 680 2.29 13.48 24.50
CA ARG A 680 2.26 12.28 23.67
C ARG A 680 0.84 12.03 23.15
N THR A 681 0.71 11.73 21.86
CA THR A 681 -0.54 11.24 21.26
C THR A 681 -0.27 9.92 20.57
N SER A 682 -1.20 8.98 20.76
CA SER A 682 -1.22 7.70 20.06
C SER A 682 -2.21 7.78 18.89
N PHE A 683 -1.79 7.31 17.73
CA PHE A 683 -2.61 7.21 16.53
C PHE A 683 -2.77 5.76 16.10
N GLY A 684 -3.84 5.48 15.37
CA GLY A 684 -4.18 4.12 14.94
C GLY A 684 -4.78 3.30 16.07
N ARG A 685 -4.42 2.01 16.14
CA ARG A 685 -5.04 0.99 17.00
C ARG A 685 -6.57 0.98 16.85
N ILE A 686 -7.02 0.51 15.68
CA ILE A 686 -8.44 0.42 15.32
C ILE A 686 -9.18 -0.45 16.35
N ALA A 687 -10.36 0.02 16.77
CA ALA A 687 -11.20 -0.73 17.69
C ALA A 687 -11.65 -2.05 17.04
N ARG A 688 -11.49 -3.15 17.78
CA ARG A 688 -11.81 -4.51 17.34
C ARG A 688 -12.78 -5.20 18.28
N SER A 689 -13.69 -5.99 17.71
CA SER A 689 -14.64 -6.83 18.45
C SER A 689 -14.27 -8.31 18.33
N GLY A 690 -14.52 -9.09 19.38
CA GLY A 690 -14.27 -10.54 19.36
C GLY A 690 -12.80 -10.92 19.25
N VAL A 691 -11.88 -10.10 19.79
CA VAL A 691 -10.44 -10.36 19.85
C VAL A 691 -9.93 -10.34 21.29
N THR A 692 -8.77 -10.96 21.53
CA THR A 692 -8.01 -10.90 22.79
C THR A 692 -6.64 -10.32 22.51
N TRP A 693 -6.22 -9.31 23.27
CA TRP A 693 -4.92 -8.66 23.12
C TRP A 693 -3.87 -9.32 24.02
N ASP A 694 -2.69 -9.54 23.44
CA ASP A 694 -1.43 -9.73 24.15
C ASP A 694 -0.82 -8.35 24.38
N GLU A 695 -0.87 -7.88 25.63
CA GLU A 695 -0.41 -6.54 25.99
C GLU A 695 1.12 -6.40 25.96
N GLU A 696 1.85 -7.53 26.09
CA GLU A 696 3.31 -7.55 26.05
C GLU A 696 3.79 -7.17 24.65
N PHE A 697 3.36 -7.89 23.61
CA PHE A 697 3.79 -7.69 22.23
C PHE A 697 2.82 -6.88 21.38
N GLN A 698 1.68 -6.44 21.93
CA GLN A 698 0.66 -5.68 21.22
C GLN A 698 0.16 -6.42 19.96
N ILE A 699 -0.06 -7.72 20.12
CA ILE A 699 -0.60 -8.65 19.11
C ILE A 699 -2.02 -9.04 19.54
N PHE A 700 -2.91 -9.34 18.61
CA PHE A 700 -4.27 -9.76 18.96
C PHE A 700 -4.61 -11.11 18.34
N SER A 701 -5.40 -11.90 19.06
CA SER A 701 -5.96 -13.16 18.57
C SER A 701 -7.45 -13.01 18.35
N VAL A 702 -7.97 -13.57 17.25
CA VAL A 702 -9.42 -13.66 17.05
C VAL A 702 -10.00 -14.75 17.94
N ASN A 703 -11.16 -14.49 18.54
CA ASN A 703 -11.81 -15.44 19.48
C ASN A 703 -12.74 -16.43 18.77
N SER A 704 -12.94 -16.27 17.47
CA SER A 704 -13.78 -17.12 16.65
C SER A 704 -13.16 -17.31 15.26
N ASP A 705 -13.68 -18.28 14.52
CA ASP A 705 -13.16 -18.62 13.20
C ASP A 705 -13.60 -17.57 12.16
N VAL A 706 -12.94 -16.41 12.14
CA VAL A 706 -13.18 -15.29 11.23
C VAL A 706 -11.86 -14.66 10.76
N ASP A 707 -11.86 -13.96 9.63
CA ASP A 707 -10.71 -13.15 9.22
C ASP A 707 -10.70 -11.82 9.98
N GLU A 708 -9.50 -11.30 10.29
CA GLU A 708 -9.36 -10.10 11.13
C GLU A 708 -10.15 -8.89 10.60
N GLY A 709 -10.30 -8.79 9.28
CA GLY A 709 -11.05 -7.73 8.62
C GLY A 709 -12.50 -7.61 9.11
N SER A 710 -13.12 -8.70 9.57
CA SER A 710 -14.48 -8.66 10.13
C SER A 710 -14.53 -8.24 11.60
N THR A 711 -13.38 -8.07 12.25
CA THR A 711 -13.29 -7.66 13.66
C THR A 711 -13.15 -6.16 13.82
N ARG A 712 -12.67 -5.45 12.79
CA ARG A 712 -12.37 -4.02 12.80
C ARG A 712 -13.63 -3.16 12.68
N SER A 713 -13.61 -2.00 13.32
CA SER A 713 -14.65 -0.96 13.23
C SER A 713 -14.59 -0.14 11.94
N GLU A 714 -13.42 -0.10 11.29
CA GLU A 714 -13.18 0.62 10.03
C GLU A 714 -12.15 -0.15 9.17
N ASP A 715 -12.09 0.14 7.87
CA ASP A 715 -11.04 -0.42 7.00
C ASP A 715 -9.74 0.40 7.10
N ILE A 716 -8.63 -0.20 6.66
CA ILE A 716 -7.32 0.46 6.58
C ILE A 716 -7.07 0.76 5.12
N SER A 717 -6.87 2.04 4.81
CA SER A 717 -6.48 2.48 3.48
C SER A 717 -5.16 1.81 3.07
N LEU A 718 -5.06 1.43 1.80
CA LEU A 718 -3.78 1.05 1.19
C LEU A 718 -3.05 2.27 0.60
N ASP A 719 -3.63 3.46 0.75
CA ASP A 719 -3.04 4.75 0.40
C ASP A 719 -2.50 5.46 1.67
N TYR A 720 -1.87 6.61 1.52
CA TYR A 720 -1.32 7.39 2.63
C TYR A 720 -2.43 7.98 3.52
N ASP A 721 -2.27 7.80 4.83
CA ASP A 721 -3.10 8.41 5.85
C ASP A 721 -2.38 9.61 6.48
N PHE A 722 -3.15 10.61 6.91
CA PHE A 722 -2.64 11.85 7.50
C PHE A 722 -3.14 11.97 8.93
N PHE A 723 -2.21 12.12 9.89
CA PHE A 723 -2.50 12.20 11.31
C PHE A 723 -2.03 13.54 11.87
N HIS A 724 -2.93 14.23 12.56
CA HIS A 724 -2.76 15.64 12.91
C HIS A 724 -2.56 15.81 14.42
N SER A 725 -1.61 16.66 14.80
CA SER A 725 -1.41 17.04 16.20
C SER A 725 -2.55 17.91 16.72
N HIS A 726 -2.60 18.05 18.05
CA HIS A 726 -3.25 19.20 18.68
C HIS A 726 -2.52 20.50 18.31
N LEU A 727 -3.06 21.66 18.71
CA LEU A 727 -2.42 22.94 18.50
C LEU A 727 -1.07 23.01 19.21
N LEU A 728 -0.01 23.35 18.48
CA LEU A 728 1.34 23.51 19.01
C LEU A 728 1.67 25.00 19.12
N GLU A 729 1.77 25.49 20.35
CA GLU A 729 2.15 26.88 20.68
C GLU A 729 3.68 27.06 20.72
N ILE A 730 4.33 26.75 19.60
CA ILE A 730 5.77 26.95 19.40
C ILE A 730 6.03 28.23 18.60
N SER A 731 7.22 28.82 18.75
CA SER A 731 7.58 30.10 18.12
C SER A 731 8.58 29.89 16.97
N CYS A 732 8.43 30.66 15.89
CA CYS A 732 9.44 30.71 14.83
C CYS A 732 10.81 31.14 15.37
N GLY A 733 11.88 30.63 14.75
CA GLY A 733 13.27 31.00 15.05
C GLY A 733 13.99 30.10 16.04
N ASN A 734 13.31 29.08 16.59
CA ASN A 734 13.92 28.05 17.43
C ASN A 734 13.85 26.67 16.73
N ASP A 735 14.59 25.72 17.28
CA ASP A 735 14.53 24.31 16.89
C ASP A 735 13.84 23.52 18.01
N TYR A 736 12.95 22.62 17.63
CA TYR A 736 12.16 21.79 18.52
C TYR A 736 12.32 20.33 18.12
N THR A 737 11.90 19.44 19.01
CA THR A 737 12.00 18.00 18.79
C THR A 737 10.62 17.37 18.75
N ALA A 738 10.37 16.56 17.72
CA ALA A 738 9.28 15.60 17.69
C ALA A 738 9.86 14.19 17.60
N LYS A 739 9.22 13.22 18.27
CA LYS A 739 9.59 11.79 18.14
C LYS A 739 8.43 10.99 17.59
N VAL A 740 8.70 10.14 16.61
CA VAL A 740 7.77 9.14 16.10
C VAL A 740 8.19 7.78 16.65
N ILE A 741 7.27 7.10 17.34
CA ILE A 741 7.53 5.83 18.02
C ILE A 741 6.52 4.80 17.50
N PRO A 742 6.87 3.98 16.49
CA PRO A 742 6.01 2.88 16.07
C PRO A 742 5.73 1.93 17.23
N ARG A 743 4.47 1.58 17.41
CA ARG A 743 4.03 0.53 18.36
C ARG A 743 3.83 -0.80 17.66
N ASP A 744 3.48 -0.71 16.40
CA ASP A 744 3.32 -1.80 15.48
C ASP A 744 4.48 -1.84 14.49
N ILE A 745 4.81 -3.04 14.03
CA ILE A 745 5.73 -3.19 12.90
C ILE A 745 5.01 -2.76 11.61
N ASN A 746 5.76 -2.53 10.54
CA ASN A 746 5.24 -2.29 9.21
C ASN A 746 4.32 -1.05 9.12
N VAL A 747 4.50 -0.09 10.04
CA VAL A 747 3.97 1.27 9.97
C VAL A 747 5.05 2.15 9.35
N TRP A 748 4.75 2.72 8.18
CA TRP A 748 5.75 3.42 7.39
C TRP A 748 5.56 4.93 7.57
N THR A 749 6.54 5.57 8.20
CA THR A 749 6.58 7.04 8.34
C THR A 749 7.15 7.62 7.06
N ALA A 750 6.30 8.27 6.25
CA ALA A 750 6.70 8.82 4.95
C ALA A 750 7.24 10.23 5.13
N ARG A 751 6.39 11.15 5.60
CA ARG A 751 6.69 12.58 5.65
C ARG A 751 6.06 13.23 6.87
N LEU A 752 6.70 14.28 7.38
CA LEU A 752 6.16 15.15 8.42
C LEU A 752 6.03 16.56 7.87
N PHE A 753 4.92 17.22 8.18
CA PHE A 753 4.61 18.59 7.78
C PHE A 753 4.30 19.42 9.02
N LEU A 754 5.07 20.46 9.27
CA LEU A 754 4.72 21.47 10.26
C LEU A 754 4.14 22.67 9.52
N GLY A 755 2.86 22.94 9.72
CA GLY A 755 2.17 24.03 9.02
C GLY A 755 1.33 24.89 9.95
N ASP A 756 0.76 25.94 9.36
CA ASP A 756 -0.11 26.89 10.03
C ASP A 756 -1.40 26.23 10.55
N ALA A 757 -1.71 26.37 11.84
CA ALA A 757 -2.92 25.79 12.41
C ALA A 757 -4.23 26.36 11.82
N ASP A 758 -4.19 27.54 11.18
CA ASP A 758 -5.31 28.11 10.43
C ASP A 758 -5.57 27.41 9.09
N GLY A 759 -4.56 26.70 8.56
CA GLY A 759 -4.70 25.80 7.43
C GLY A 759 -3.42 25.70 6.60
N PHE A 760 -3.12 24.49 6.12
CA PHE A 760 -2.03 24.21 5.17
C PHE A 760 -2.33 22.98 4.32
N SER A 761 -1.63 22.83 3.20
CA SER A 761 -1.98 21.83 2.20
C SER A 761 -0.80 21.33 1.37
N ILE A 762 -1.10 20.33 0.53
CA ILE A 762 -0.27 19.94 -0.61
C ILE A 762 -1.07 20.23 -1.89
N LEU A 763 -0.46 20.94 -2.84
CA LEU A 763 -1.09 21.36 -4.08
C LEU A 763 -0.34 20.77 -5.28
N TYR A 764 -1.02 20.03 -6.14
CA TYR A 764 -0.54 19.67 -7.48
C TYR A 764 -1.37 20.40 -8.53
N TYR A 765 -0.74 20.87 -9.60
CA TYR A 765 -1.44 21.55 -10.70
C TYR A 765 -0.72 21.32 -12.03
N GLN A 766 -1.37 21.64 -13.14
CA GLN A 766 -0.78 21.54 -14.47
C GLN A 766 -0.45 22.94 -14.98
N ASP A 767 0.73 23.10 -15.57
CA ASP A 767 1.13 24.31 -16.28
C ASP A 767 1.49 24.01 -17.73
N VAL A 768 1.90 25.06 -18.46
CA VAL A 768 2.27 24.94 -19.86
C VAL A 768 3.41 23.94 -20.09
N ASP A 769 4.39 23.84 -19.19
CA ASP A 769 5.56 22.99 -19.40
C ASP A 769 5.16 21.51 -19.29
N SER A 770 4.32 21.17 -18.31
CA SER A 770 3.74 19.83 -18.17
C SER A 770 2.89 19.44 -19.39
N LEU A 771 1.99 20.34 -19.80
CA LEU A 771 1.08 20.06 -20.91
C LEU A 771 1.82 19.92 -22.25
N VAL A 772 2.85 20.74 -22.49
CA VAL A 772 3.70 20.64 -23.69
C VAL A 772 4.54 19.37 -23.69
N TYR A 773 5.10 18.98 -22.54
CA TYR A 773 5.84 17.72 -22.42
C TYR A 773 4.97 16.54 -22.85
N TRP A 774 3.77 16.42 -22.29
CA TRP A 774 2.86 15.32 -22.61
C TRP A 774 2.30 15.40 -24.04
N ALA A 775 2.09 16.61 -24.58
CA ALA A 775 1.75 16.78 -25.99
C ALA A 775 2.85 16.25 -26.92
N ASN A 776 4.13 16.48 -26.58
CA ASN A 776 5.25 15.95 -27.34
C ASN A 776 5.35 14.42 -27.22
N GLU A 777 5.15 13.85 -26.03
CA GLU A 777 5.10 12.39 -25.87
C GLU A 777 3.97 11.78 -26.71
N ALA A 778 2.75 12.36 -26.66
CA ALA A 778 1.63 11.95 -27.50
C ALA A 778 1.99 11.93 -28.99
N ALA A 779 2.63 12.98 -29.48
CA ALA A 779 3.00 13.11 -30.90
C ALA A 779 4.16 12.20 -31.32
N TYR A 780 5.26 12.19 -30.56
CA TYR A 780 6.53 11.62 -31.01
C TYR A 780 6.81 10.21 -30.49
N ARG A 781 6.30 9.86 -29.30
CA ARG A 781 6.47 8.52 -28.75
C ARG A 781 5.41 7.56 -29.27
N TRP A 782 4.14 7.99 -29.23
CA TRP A 782 3.00 7.12 -29.53
C TRP A 782 2.33 7.41 -30.89
N GLY A 783 2.66 8.52 -31.55
CA GLY A 783 2.07 8.86 -32.85
C GLY A 783 0.55 9.08 -32.79
N LEU A 784 0.07 9.60 -31.66
CA LEU A 784 -1.36 9.83 -31.42
C LEU A 784 -1.90 10.97 -32.28
N ARG A 785 -3.23 11.03 -32.44
CA ARG A 785 -3.91 12.12 -33.14
C ARG A 785 -3.63 13.49 -32.52
N GLY A 786 -3.49 13.54 -31.20
CA GLY A 786 -3.23 14.76 -30.43
C GLY A 786 -3.55 14.58 -28.94
N ILE A 787 -3.77 15.69 -28.25
CA ILE A 787 -4.23 15.73 -26.86
C ILE A 787 -5.68 16.22 -26.77
N ALA A 788 -6.40 15.79 -25.72
CA ALA A 788 -7.70 16.30 -25.33
C ALA A 788 -7.61 16.85 -23.89
N ILE A 789 -8.00 18.10 -23.67
CA ILE A 789 -7.86 18.79 -22.38
C ILE A 789 -9.20 18.91 -21.69
N TRP A 790 -9.29 18.43 -20.45
CA TRP A 790 -10.48 18.57 -19.61
C TRP A 790 -10.25 19.54 -18.44
N SER A 791 -10.89 20.71 -18.36
CA SER A 791 -11.76 21.35 -19.36
C SER A 791 -11.20 22.71 -19.79
N LEU A 792 -11.58 23.15 -20.99
CA LEU A 792 -11.11 24.38 -21.61
C LEU A 792 -11.32 25.61 -20.72
N GLY A 793 -10.27 26.41 -20.54
CA GLY A 793 -10.24 27.59 -19.68
C GLY A 793 -9.82 27.32 -18.22
N GLN A 794 -9.53 26.06 -17.87
CA GLN A 794 -8.93 25.71 -16.58
C GLN A 794 -7.39 25.66 -16.64
N GLU A 795 -6.87 25.30 -17.81
CA GLU A 795 -5.46 25.16 -18.11
C GLU A 795 -4.70 26.49 -18.02
N ASP A 796 -3.38 26.38 -18.05
CA ASP A 796 -2.51 27.53 -18.31
C ASP A 796 -2.69 27.99 -19.76
N MET A 797 -3.29 29.18 -19.95
CA MET A 797 -3.60 29.71 -21.28
C MET A 797 -2.36 29.94 -22.14
N ARG A 798 -1.15 30.00 -21.55
CA ARG A 798 0.11 30.06 -22.29
C ARG A 798 0.33 28.83 -23.17
N LEU A 799 -0.32 27.70 -22.85
CA LEU A 799 -0.36 26.53 -23.72
C LEU A 799 -0.75 26.92 -25.15
N TRP A 800 -1.77 27.74 -25.30
CA TRP A 800 -2.25 28.12 -26.62
C TRP A 800 -1.28 29.04 -27.38
N GLU A 801 -0.32 29.67 -26.73
CA GLU A 801 0.70 30.46 -27.43
C GLU A 801 1.75 29.55 -28.11
N VAL A 802 1.97 28.36 -27.56
CA VAL A 802 2.99 27.41 -28.01
C VAL A 802 2.42 26.26 -28.86
N MET A 803 1.11 26.01 -28.81
CA MET A 803 0.46 25.02 -29.67
C MET A 803 0.48 25.47 -31.15
N PRO A 804 0.73 24.53 -32.09
CA PRO A 804 0.73 24.83 -33.51
C PRO A 804 -0.67 25.23 -34.00
N LYS A 805 -0.72 26.18 -34.93
CA LYS A 805 -1.96 26.53 -35.63
C LYS A 805 -2.39 25.38 -36.54
N GLN A 806 -3.71 25.18 -36.63
CA GLN A 806 -4.35 24.23 -37.53
C GLN A 806 -4.63 24.84 -38.91
N ILE A 807 -4.64 26.18 -39.01
CA ILE A 807 -4.95 26.96 -40.22
C ILE A 807 -4.01 28.14 -40.45
#